data_AF-A0A7I9VKY8-F1
#
_entry.id   AF-A0A7I9VKY8-F1
#
_cell.length_a   1.000
_cell.length_b   1.000
_cell.length_c   1.000
_cell.angle_alpha   90.00
_cell.angle_beta   90.00
_cell.angle_gamma   90.00
#
_symmetry.space_group_name_H-M   'P 1'
#
loop_
_entity.id
_entity.type
_entity.pdbx_description
1 polymer ?
#
loop_
_entity_poly.entity_id
_entity_poly.type
_entity_poly.pdbx_seq_one_letter_code
_entity_poly.pdbx_strand_id
1 'polypeptide(L)'
;MTRTTRWSATLAAAAGLSLLVAGCGGSADGATWQRRVVSKRPAATATQCTPTGAHAKHDASGIACAVCHPCGGVLAFNGYTYTGGTSATGTLTPGSGTTPTTCGVGCHSPLGAPAHTVAWNQGTLNCTDCHTLTALPATHPALGIANPTRDDCQICHDVTKHTQGTVKFISHATSWMDQADPGFHAFSADKSLATCQACHGQDLKGGSVGVACGQCHDQALPAGVTTWSQNCVMCHGGTDNQTGAPPRATWGQASDPVRVGAHSAHLAPTAISPGFGCVVCHVKPADAFAAGHIDGPTATVTFGGTAVGDTPPAAWNRAAPTCSGTYCHGNMRNGNTANAPDWTKVGQQQAACGTCHGIPPPAPHPKSGSSLTVCSICHDKTMNPDGTMIPPSNGGLHLDGAIEASGHDPSWIDPTSPDFHAFTAVRGLSSCKTCHGALLDGGVSGVACADCHNGSRASNFATCIGCHGGDANATGAPPRTIWGQGNDLIRVGAHTKHVGSTLATPFDCAVCHVTPTDMFSPGHIDGPYATVTFGGVATKGFAPPAYSRPNGATCASTYCHGGFKGTYTYTSWDWSLDQPVYVTVSYAGKNATPAWTDGPMTCGSCHGNPPRTGYWHSGNHGGGNQCQVCHPDATGTTAGVGTGISNPALHVNGAVDVAPRWGSSCFGCH
;
A
#
# COMPACT_ATOMS: atom_id res chain seq x y z
N MET A 1 45.05 -5.35 -44.55
CA MET A 1 45.00 -6.64 -45.29
C MET A 1 43.64 -6.71 -45.96
N THR A 2 43.54 -6.27 -47.24
CA THR A 2 43.27 -7.10 -48.44
C THR A 2 41.84 -7.68 -48.45
N ARG A 3 40.90 -7.40 -49.36
CA ARG A 3 40.85 -7.06 -50.82
C ARG A 3 39.46 -6.43 -51.08
N THR A 4 39.30 -5.25 -51.70
CA THR A 4 39.13 -4.96 -53.15
C THR A 4 38.26 -5.93 -53.96
N THR A 5 37.10 -5.45 -54.44
CA THR A 5 36.64 -5.63 -55.84
C THR A 5 35.74 -4.45 -56.25
N ARG A 6 35.98 -4.00 -57.48
CA ARG A 6 35.49 -2.75 -58.09
C ARG A 6 34.26 -2.98 -58.98
N TRP A 7 33.39 -1.98 -59.02
CA TRP A 7 32.79 -1.29 -60.18
C TRP A 7 32.27 -2.10 -61.37
N SER A 8 31.03 -1.80 -61.79
CA SER A 8 30.68 -1.45 -63.19
C SER A 8 29.27 -0.86 -63.23
N ALA A 9 29.17 0.45 -63.48
CA ALA A 9 27.95 1.17 -63.83
C ALA A 9 28.21 1.92 -65.15
N THR A 10 27.43 1.61 -66.17
CA THR A 10 27.37 2.17 -67.54
C THR A 10 26.16 1.53 -68.19
N LEU A 11 25.27 2.13 -69.00
CA LEU A 11 25.17 3.36 -69.79
C LEU A 11 23.62 3.51 -69.99
N ALA A 12 23.01 4.68 -69.82
CA ALA A 12 22.71 5.68 -70.86
C ALA A 12 21.32 5.58 -71.53
N ALA A 13 20.77 6.77 -71.74
CA ALA A 13 19.46 7.09 -72.29
C ALA A 13 19.36 6.87 -73.81
N ALA A 14 18.13 6.68 -74.29
CA ALA A 14 17.72 7.11 -75.62
C ALA A 14 16.20 7.35 -75.66
N ALA A 15 15.83 8.56 -76.07
CA ALA A 15 14.49 8.95 -76.50
C ALA A 15 14.40 8.84 -78.03
N GLY A 16 13.17 8.69 -78.56
CA GLY A 16 12.83 9.23 -79.88
C GLY A 16 12.26 8.27 -80.94
N LEU A 17 10.92 8.19 -80.96
CA LEU A 17 10.03 8.55 -82.09
C LEU A 17 10.02 7.77 -83.43
N SER A 18 8.78 7.54 -83.91
CA SER A 18 8.29 7.45 -85.31
C SER A 18 8.18 6.03 -85.90
N LEU A 19 7.17 5.59 -86.68
CA LEU A 19 5.83 6.05 -87.11
C LEU A 19 5.25 4.94 -88.03
N LEU A 20 3.92 4.91 -88.19
CA LEU A 20 3.12 4.45 -89.37
C LEU A 20 2.57 3.00 -89.50
N VAL A 21 1.22 2.94 -89.42
CA VAL A 21 0.24 2.49 -90.45
C VAL A 21 -0.41 1.08 -90.38
N ALA A 22 -1.73 1.15 -90.12
CA ALA A 22 -2.91 0.47 -90.69
C ALA A 22 -3.08 -1.06 -90.69
N GLY A 23 -4.32 -1.47 -90.40
CA GLY A 23 -4.92 -2.72 -90.87
C GLY A 23 -6.14 -3.18 -90.09
N CYS A 24 -7.35 -2.81 -90.54
CA CYS A 24 -8.58 -3.55 -90.25
C CYS A 24 -8.53 -4.93 -90.95
N GLY A 25 -9.08 -5.96 -90.32
CA GLY A 25 -9.31 -7.25 -90.97
C GLY A 25 -9.83 -8.31 -90.02
N GLY A 26 -11.16 -8.50 -90.01
CA GLY A 26 -11.79 -9.68 -89.43
C GLY A 26 -11.90 -10.83 -90.43
N SER A 27 -12.57 -11.89 -89.94
CA SER A 27 -12.98 -13.15 -90.62
C SER A 27 -11.98 -14.30 -90.44
N ALA A 28 -12.36 -15.58 -90.31
CA ALA A 28 -13.63 -16.26 -90.04
C ALA A 28 -13.31 -17.79 -89.99
N ASP A 29 -14.37 -18.57 -89.76
CA ASP A 29 -14.61 -19.95 -90.23
C ASP A 29 -14.27 -21.12 -89.29
N GLY A 30 -15.14 -22.14 -89.11
CA GLY A 30 -16.39 -22.52 -89.80
C GLY A 30 -17.24 -23.47 -88.93
N ALA A 31 -18.59 -23.45 -89.03
CA ALA A 31 -19.46 -24.15 -90.01
C ALA A 31 -19.79 -25.59 -89.52
N THR A 32 -21.00 -26.20 -89.55
CA THR A 32 -22.22 -26.21 -90.41
C THR A 32 -23.34 -26.94 -89.63
N TRP A 33 -24.66 -26.70 -89.78
CA TRP A 33 -25.56 -27.29 -90.79
C TRP A 33 -26.94 -26.58 -90.86
N GLN A 34 -27.55 -26.64 -92.04
CA GLN A 34 -28.70 -25.90 -92.53
C GLN A 34 -30.08 -26.51 -92.17
N ARG A 35 -31.11 -25.67 -92.00
CA ARG A 35 -32.34 -25.74 -92.83
C ARG A 35 -33.20 -24.48 -92.73
N ARG A 36 -33.55 -23.99 -93.92
CA ARG A 36 -34.32 -22.78 -94.22
C ARG A 36 -35.81 -23.06 -94.02
N VAL A 37 -36.47 -22.35 -93.11
CA VAL A 37 -37.93 -22.16 -93.14
C VAL A 37 -38.18 -20.70 -93.45
N VAL A 38 -38.81 -20.47 -94.59
CA VAL A 38 -39.20 -19.14 -95.07
C VAL A 38 -40.44 -18.71 -94.29
N SER A 39 -40.31 -17.68 -93.46
CA SER A 39 -41.44 -16.84 -93.05
C SER A 39 -41.13 -15.41 -93.48
N LYS A 40 -41.80 -14.98 -94.55
CA LYS A 40 -41.80 -13.60 -95.02
C LYS A 40 -42.64 -12.75 -94.05
N ARG A 41 -42.00 -12.17 -93.04
CA ARG A 41 -42.39 -10.87 -92.51
C ARG A 41 -41.13 -10.01 -92.39
N PRO A 42 -41.12 -8.77 -92.89
CA PRO A 42 -40.02 -7.85 -92.63
C PRO A 42 -39.89 -7.69 -91.11
N ALA A 43 -38.66 -7.72 -90.60
CA ALA A 43 -38.40 -7.28 -89.24
C ALA A 43 -38.89 -5.84 -89.12
N ALA A 44 -39.87 -5.61 -88.24
CA ALA A 44 -40.21 -4.25 -87.84
C ALA A 44 -38.91 -3.58 -87.39
N THR A 45 -38.63 -2.41 -87.96
CA THR A 45 -37.55 -1.51 -87.56
C THR A 45 -37.44 -1.49 -86.04
N ALA A 46 -36.24 -1.79 -85.53
CA ALA A 46 -35.92 -1.83 -84.12
C ALA A 46 -36.47 -0.56 -83.45
N THR A 47 -37.57 -0.72 -82.72
CA THR A 47 -37.99 0.30 -81.77
C THR A 47 -36.82 0.44 -80.80
N GLN A 48 -36.24 1.64 -80.66
CA GLN A 48 -35.26 1.90 -79.61
C GLN A 48 -35.97 1.73 -78.28
N CYS A 49 -35.91 0.53 -77.72
CA CYS A 49 -36.36 0.27 -76.38
C CYS A 49 -35.22 0.65 -75.44
N THR A 50 -35.50 1.49 -74.45
CA THR A 50 -34.60 1.70 -73.30
C THR A 50 -35.00 0.68 -72.24
N PRO A 51 -34.20 -0.38 -72.00
CA PRO A 51 -34.51 -1.35 -70.97
C PRO A 51 -34.60 -0.66 -69.59
N THR A 52 -35.53 -1.09 -68.74
CA THR A 52 -35.65 -0.64 -67.34
C THR A 52 -35.84 -1.84 -66.42
N GLY A 53 -35.57 -1.66 -65.11
CA GLY A 53 -35.73 -2.73 -64.12
C GLY A 53 -34.87 -3.97 -64.44
N ALA A 54 -35.48 -5.15 -64.35
CA ALA A 54 -34.80 -6.42 -64.64
C ALA A 54 -34.31 -6.50 -66.11
N HIS A 55 -35.02 -5.90 -67.06
CA HIS A 55 -34.64 -5.91 -68.47
C HIS A 55 -33.26 -5.24 -68.68
N ALA A 56 -33.02 -4.09 -68.03
CA ALA A 56 -31.72 -3.41 -68.07
C ALA A 56 -30.60 -4.23 -67.44
N LYS A 57 -30.89 -5.00 -66.38
CA LYS A 57 -29.89 -5.86 -65.72
C LYS A 57 -29.48 -7.05 -66.59
N HIS A 58 -30.41 -7.66 -67.33
CA HIS A 58 -30.10 -8.77 -68.24
C HIS A 58 -29.35 -8.29 -69.48
N ASP A 59 -29.72 -7.13 -70.03
CA ASP A 59 -29.00 -6.46 -71.12
C ASP A 59 -27.55 -6.14 -70.71
N ALA A 60 -27.36 -5.54 -69.54
CA ALA A 60 -26.03 -5.28 -68.96
C ALA A 60 -25.22 -6.56 -68.66
N SER A 61 -25.89 -7.71 -68.51
CA SER A 61 -25.26 -9.03 -68.31
C SER A 61 -24.92 -9.73 -69.63
N GLY A 62 -25.14 -9.09 -70.77
CA GLY A 62 -24.81 -9.62 -72.10
C GLY A 62 -25.79 -10.66 -72.63
N ILE A 63 -27.01 -10.73 -72.08
CA ILE A 63 -28.04 -11.66 -72.57
C ILE A 63 -28.70 -11.05 -73.81
N ALA A 64 -28.54 -11.72 -74.96
CA ALA A 64 -29.04 -11.22 -76.24
C ALA A 64 -30.58 -11.07 -76.25
N CYS A 65 -31.08 -10.00 -76.87
CA CYS A 65 -32.51 -9.69 -76.94
C CYS A 65 -33.35 -10.84 -77.52
N ALA A 66 -32.77 -11.64 -78.42
CA ALA A 66 -33.41 -12.79 -79.05
C ALA A 66 -33.81 -13.92 -78.07
N VAL A 67 -33.23 -13.94 -76.87
CA VAL A 67 -33.58 -14.89 -75.80
C VAL A 67 -35.01 -14.68 -75.32
N CYS A 68 -35.45 -13.42 -75.24
CA CYS A 68 -36.80 -13.04 -74.77
C CYS A 68 -37.70 -12.50 -75.90
N HIS A 69 -37.12 -12.25 -77.08
CA HIS A 69 -37.79 -11.75 -78.29
C HIS A 69 -37.41 -12.56 -79.54
N PRO A 70 -37.77 -13.85 -79.62
CA PRO A 70 -37.34 -14.73 -80.72
C PRO A 70 -37.94 -14.32 -82.08
N CYS A 71 -39.06 -13.60 -82.12
CA CYS A 71 -39.73 -13.16 -83.34
C CYS A 71 -40.38 -11.77 -83.18
N GLY A 72 -39.68 -10.71 -83.60
CA GLY A 72 -40.30 -9.42 -83.95
C GLY A 72 -41.05 -8.68 -82.82
N GLY A 73 -40.59 -8.79 -81.57
CA GLY A 73 -41.17 -8.06 -80.43
C GLY A 73 -42.21 -8.83 -79.62
N VAL A 74 -42.55 -10.07 -80.02
CA VAL A 74 -43.37 -10.96 -79.17
C VAL A 74 -42.53 -11.43 -77.97
N LEU A 75 -43.07 -11.28 -76.77
CA LEU A 75 -42.47 -11.78 -75.52
C LEU A 75 -42.59 -13.32 -75.47
N ALA A 76 -41.49 -14.02 -75.67
CA ALA A 76 -41.38 -15.47 -75.50
C ALA A 76 -39.96 -15.85 -75.08
N PHE A 77 -39.80 -16.87 -74.23
CA PHE A 77 -38.48 -17.30 -73.75
C PHE A 77 -37.96 -18.46 -74.60
N ASN A 78 -36.81 -18.29 -75.25
CA ASN A 78 -36.25 -19.28 -76.19
C ASN A 78 -35.11 -20.13 -75.59
N GLY A 79 -34.93 -20.08 -74.26
CA GLY A 79 -33.80 -20.72 -73.58
C GLY A 79 -32.52 -19.88 -73.65
N TYR A 80 -31.67 -20.00 -72.63
CA TYR A 80 -30.32 -19.44 -72.62
C TYR A 80 -29.36 -20.47 -72.06
N THR A 81 -28.20 -20.68 -72.68
CA THR A 81 -27.17 -21.59 -72.14
C THR A 81 -25.97 -20.78 -71.73
N TYR A 82 -25.58 -20.90 -70.47
CA TYR A 82 -24.41 -20.25 -69.92
C TYR A 82 -23.13 -20.95 -70.43
N THR A 83 -22.00 -20.25 -70.40
CA THR A 83 -20.70 -20.76 -70.83
C THR A 83 -20.28 -22.05 -70.12
N GLY A 84 -20.80 -22.31 -68.91
CA GLY A 84 -20.57 -23.54 -68.14
C GLY A 84 -21.45 -24.74 -68.53
N GLY A 85 -22.29 -24.63 -69.57
CA GLY A 85 -23.11 -25.73 -70.08
C GLY A 85 -24.48 -25.91 -69.39
N THR A 86 -24.74 -25.17 -68.31
CA THR A 86 -26.07 -25.10 -67.69
C THR A 86 -26.99 -24.18 -68.49
N SER A 87 -28.31 -24.43 -68.47
CA SER A 87 -29.27 -23.59 -69.20
C SER A 87 -30.27 -22.91 -68.26
N ALA A 88 -30.69 -21.70 -68.60
CA ALA A 88 -31.91 -21.10 -68.10
C ALA A 88 -33.07 -21.47 -69.03
N THR A 89 -34.20 -21.88 -68.44
CA THR A 89 -35.47 -22.16 -69.14
C THR A 89 -36.59 -21.40 -68.45
N GLY A 90 -37.60 -20.96 -69.18
CA GLY A 90 -38.64 -20.15 -68.57
C GLY A 90 -39.92 -19.98 -69.38
N THR A 91 -40.92 -19.41 -68.73
CA THR A 91 -42.22 -19.04 -69.31
C THR A 91 -42.48 -17.56 -69.03
N LEU A 92 -42.83 -16.78 -70.06
CA LEU A 92 -43.23 -15.39 -69.90
C LEU A 92 -44.77 -15.32 -69.91
N THR A 93 -45.36 -14.70 -68.88
CA THR A 93 -46.81 -14.45 -68.85
C THR A 93 -47.06 -12.97 -69.17
N PRO A 94 -47.68 -12.64 -70.30
CA PRO A 94 -48.03 -11.26 -70.63
C PRO A 94 -49.05 -10.71 -69.61
N GLY A 95 -48.84 -9.49 -69.11
CA GLY A 95 -49.91 -8.72 -68.49
C GLY A 95 -50.88 -8.21 -69.55
N SER A 96 -52.04 -7.67 -69.15
CA SER A 96 -52.92 -6.97 -70.08
C SER A 96 -52.23 -5.70 -70.61
N GLY A 97 -52.08 -5.59 -71.93
CA GLY A 97 -51.26 -4.54 -72.55
C GLY A 97 -49.77 -4.92 -72.55
N THR A 98 -48.95 -4.20 -73.33
CA THR A 98 -47.54 -4.50 -73.68
C THR A 98 -46.53 -4.56 -72.52
N THR A 99 -46.99 -4.75 -71.27
CA THR A 99 -46.19 -4.80 -70.04
C THR A 99 -46.32 -6.19 -69.40
N PRO A 100 -45.27 -7.03 -69.44
CA PRO A 100 -45.26 -8.32 -68.74
C PRO A 100 -45.32 -8.14 -67.22
N THR A 101 -46.06 -9.01 -66.52
CA THR A 101 -46.22 -8.95 -65.05
C THR A 101 -45.34 -9.96 -64.32
N THR A 102 -45.09 -11.15 -64.88
CA THR A 102 -44.23 -12.19 -64.27
C THR A 102 -43.47 -13.03 -65.31
N CYS A 103 -42.32 -13.58 -64.92
CA CYS A 103 -41.60 -14.61 -65.67
C CYS A 103 -41.27 -15.79 -64.74
N GLY A 104 -41.53 -17.02 -65.19
CA GLY A 104 -41.00 -18.23 -64.54
C GLY A 104 -39.62 -18.51 -65.11
N VAL A 105 -38.55 -18.50 -64.30
CA VAL A 105 -37.19 -18.80 -64.77
C VAL A 105 -36.60 -19.89 -63.88
N GLY A 106 -36.30 -21.04 -64.47
CA GLY A 106 -35.43 -22.06 -63.89
C GLY A 106 -34.00 -21.73 -64.23
N CYS A 107 -33.21 -21.41 -63.22
CA CYS A 107 -31.80 -21.10 -63.38
C CYS A 107 -30.96 -22.38 -63.28
N HIS A 108 -30.04 -22.59 -64.21
CA HIS A 108 -29.09 -23.71 -64.25
C HIS A 108 -29.66 -25.13 -64.37
N SER A 109 -30.67 -25.37 -65.21
CA SER A 109 -31.11 -26.74 -65.52
C SER A 109 -29.99 -27.57 -66.16
N PRO A 110 -29.80 -28.86 -65.79
CA PRO A 110 -30.55 -29.63 -64.78
C PRO A 110 -29.97 -29.54 -63.36
N LEU A 111 -28.94 -28.74 -63.11
CA LEU A 111 -28.23 -28.63 -61.83
C LEU A 111 -28.98 -27.81 -60.76
N GLY A 112 -29.94 -26.97 -61.14
CA GLY A 112 -30.68 -26.06 -60.25
C GLY A 112 -32.09 -26.54 -59.85
N ALA A 113 -32.72 -25.81 -58.90
CA ALA A 113 -34.08 -26.04 -58.43
C ALA A 113 -35.14 -25.85 -59.55
N PRO A 114 -36.39 -26.32 -59.34
CA PRO A 114 -37.50 -26.11 -60.29
C PRO A 114 -37.66 -24.64 -60.68
N ALA A 115 -38.26 -24.35 -61.84
CA ALA A 115 -38.47 -22.96 -62.27
C ALA A 115 -39.28 -22.15 -61.25
N HIS A 116 -38.78 -20.95 -60.91
CA HIS A 116 -39.42 -20.04 -59.95
C HIS A 116 -40.05 -18.86 -60.68
N THR A 117 -41.26 -18.47 -60.27
CA THR A 117 -41.95 -17.29 -60.79
C THR A 117 -41.44 -16.03 -60.12
N VAL A 118 -40.90 -15.11 -60.91
CA VAL A 118 -40.38 -13.82 -60.46
C VAL A 118 -41.15 -12.69 -61.13
N ALA A 119 -41.39 -11.61 -60.39
CA ALA A 119 -42.05 -10.44 -60.96
C ALA A 119 -41.10 -9.70 -61.92
N TRP A 120 -41.64 -9.08 -62.97
CA TRP A 120 -40.82 -8.42 -64.00
C TRP A 120 -39.89 -7.32 -63.45
N ASN A 121 -40.30 -6.66 -62.36
CA ASN A 121 -39.51 -5.64 -61.67
C ASN A 121 -38.94 -6.12 -60.34
N GLN A 122 -38.92 -7.44 -60.08
CA GLN A 122 -38.30 -7.97 -58.88
C GLN A 122 -36.80 -7.66 -58.90
N GLY A 123 -36.27 -7.21 -57.75
CA GLY A 123 -34.84 -7.00 -57.57
C GLY A 123 -34.05 -8.31 -57.60
N THR A 124 -32.81 -8.27 -57.11
CA THR A 124 -31.96 -9.47 -56.99
C THR A 124 -32.69 -10.58 -56.22
N LEU A 125 -32.73 -11.78 -56.81
CA LEU A 125 -33.31 -12.96 -56.15
C LEU A 125 -32.46 -13.39 -54.96
N ASN A 126 -33.10 -13.87 -53.89
CA ASN A 126 -32.36 -14.48 -52.79
C ASN A 126 -31.79 -15.83 -53.26
N CYS A 127 -30.69 -16.26 -52.65
CA CYS A 127 -30.08 -17.53 -53.00
C CYS A 127 -31.04 -18.70 -52.72
N THR A 128 -31.83 -18.62 -51.64
CA THR A 128 -32.85 -19.61 -51.25
C THR A 128 -34.04 -19.69 -52.20
N ASP A 129 -34.28 -18.66 -53.02
CA ASP A 129 -35.31 -18.69 -54.05
C ASP A 129 -34.91 -19.59 -55.22
N CYS A 130 -33.68 -20.09 -55.27
CA CYS A 130 -33.17 -20.94 -56.35
C CYS A 130 -32.36 -22.15 -55.86
N HIS A 131 -31.89 -22.14 -54.61
CA HIS A 131 -31.10 -23.21 -53.99
C HIS A 131 -31.82 -23.73 -52.76
N THR A 132 -32.23 -25.00 -52.78
CA THR A 132 -32.89 -25.63 -51.62
C THR A 132 -31.87 -25.86 -50.51
N LEU A 133 -32.08 -25.20 -49.36
CA LEU A 133 -31.21 -25.37 -48.19
C LEU A 133 -31.11 -26.83 -47.73
N THR A 134 -32.15 -27.65 -47.95
CA THR A 134 -32.16 -29.09 -47.62
C THR A 134 -31.12 -29.93 -48.36
N ALA A 135 -30.54 -29.43 -49.45
CA ALA A 135 -29.46 -30.09 -50.18
C ALA A 135 -28.06 -29.81 -49.60
N LEU A 136 -27.97 -28.88 -48.64
CA LEU A 136 -26.71 -28.55 -47.98
C LEU A 136 -26.37 -29.58 -46.89
N PRO A 137 -25.08 -29.85 -46.63
CA PRO A 137 -24.66 -30.68 -45.50
C PRO A 137 -25.30 -30.19 -44.20
N ALA A 138 -25.64 -31.11 -43.28
CA ALA A 138 -26.30 -30.78 -42.02
C ALA A 138 -25.51 -29.77 -41.14
N THR A 139 -24.20 -29.62 -41.38
CA THR A 139 -23.31 -28.70 -40.69
C THR A 139 -23.09 -27.37 -41.43
N HIS A 140 -23.79 -27.14 -42.54
CA HIS A 140 -23.57 -25.95 -43.36
C HIS A 140 -24.10 -24.68 -42.68
N PRO A 141 -23.29 -23.61 -42.50
CA PRO A 141 -23.68 -22.41 -41.74
C PRO A 141 -24.96 -21.73 -42.23
N ALA A 142 -25.22 -21.77 -43.55
CA ALA A 142 -26.43 -21.20 -44.15
C ALA A 142 -27.75 -21.82 -43.64
N LEU A 143 -27.73 -23.02 -43.05
CA LEU A 143 -28.93 -23.65 -42.47
C LEU A 143 -29.44 -22.95 -41.22
N GLY A 144 -28.59 -22.18 -40.53
CA GLY A 144 -28.95 -21.41 -39.33
C GLY A 144 -29.41 -19.97 -39.61
N ILE A 145 -29.37 -19.53 -40.87
CA ILE A 145 -29.70 -18.15 -41.25
C ILE A 145 -31.08 -18.14 -41.91
N ALA A 146 -32.00 -17.32 -41.40
CA ALA A 146 -33.29 -17.11 -42.04
C ALA A 146 -33.10 -16.28 -43.31
N ASN A 147 -33.22 -16.91 -44.48
CA ASN A 147 -33.00 -16.31 -45.82
C ASN A 147 -31.58 -15.74 -46.04
N PRO A 148 -30.55 -16.61 -46.15
CA PRO A 148 -29.19 -16.17 -46.46
C PRO A 148 -29.12 -15.38 -47.77
N THR A 149 -28.42 -14.26 -47.69
CA THR A 149 -28.17 -13.35 -48.79
C THR A 149 -26.95 -13.80 -49.62
N ARG A 150 -26.71 -13.12 -50.73
CA ARG A 150 -25.49 -13.29 -51.53
C ARG A 150 -24.24 -13.05 -50.67
N ASP A 151 -24.26 -12.04 -49.83
CA ASP A 151 -23.11 -11.64 -49.01
C ASP A 151 -22.77 -12.75 -48.01
N ASP A 152 -23.78 -13.38 -47.40
CA ASP A 152 -23.59 -14.53 -46.49
C ASP A 152 -22.87 -15.71 -47.16
N CYS A 153 -23.18 -15.95 -48.44
CA CYS A 153 -22.54 -17.02 -49.22
C CYS A 153 -21.11 -16.64 -49.62
N GLN A 154 -20.90 -15.39 -50.02
CA GLN A 154 -19.60 -14.89 -50.51
C GLN A 154 -18.51 -14.86 -49.43
N ILE A 155 -18.87 -14.99 -48.15
CA ILE A 155 -17.92 -15.09 -47.03
C ILE A 155 -17.02 -16.33 -47.18
N CYS A 156 -17.59 -17.51 -47.52
CA CYS A 156 -16.80 -18.74 -47.68
C CYS A 156 -16.73 -19.20 -49.16
N HIS A 157 -17.48 -18.59 -50.07
CA HIS A 157 -17.58 -19.02 -51.47
C HIS A 157 -17.20 -17.98 -52.52
N ASP A 158 -16.38 -18.40 -53.47
CA ASP A 158 -16.21 -17.69 -54.74
C ASP A 158 -17.38 -18.01 -55.67
N VAL A 159 -18.24 -17.01 -55.86
CA VAL A 159 -19.42 -17.05 -56.72
C VAL A 159 -19.19 -16.40 -58.09
N THR A 160 -17.96 -16.01 -58.44
CA THR A 160 -17.66 -15.39 -59.75
C THR A 160 -18.00 -16.31 -60.93
N LYS A 161 -18.01 -17.62 -60.68
CA LYS A 161 -18.41 -18.67 -61.65
C LYS A 161 -19.76 -19.30 -61.34
N HIS A 162 -20.58 -18.68 -60.49
CA HIS A 162 -21.90 -19.17 -60.11
C HIS A 162 -22.77 -19.49 -61.33
N THR A 163 -22.74 -18.61 -62.34
CA THR A 163 -23.49 -18.80 -63.59
C THR A 163 -22.98 -19.95 -64.47
N GLN A 164 -21.86 -20.58 -64.11
CA GLN A 164 -21.32 -21.76 -64.77
C GLN A 164 -21.72 -23.05 -64.03
N GLY A 165 -22.59 -22.97 -63.02
CA GLY A 165 -23.00 -24.11 -62.20
C GLY A 165 -21.96 -24.53 -61.15
N THR A 166 -20.94 -23.71 -60.92
CA THR A 166 -19.87 -24.01 -59.96
C THR A 166 -19.70 -22.89 -58.94
N VAL A 167 -19.69 -23.28 -57.67
CA VAL A 167 -19.30 -22.42 -56.55
C VAL A 167 -18.08 -23.07 -55.91
N LYS A 168 -17.00 -22.31 -55.71
CA LYS A 168 -15.78 -22.82 -55.09
C LYS A 168 -15.65 -22.32 -53.67
N PHE A 169 -15.07 -23.12 -52.78
CA PHE A 169 -14.62 -22.60 -51.50
C PHE A 169 -13.49 -21.60 -51.73
N ILE A 170 -13.55 -20.49 -51.01
CA ILE A 170 -12.42 -19.59 -50.87
C ILE A 170 -11.37 -20.35 -50.07
N SER A 171 -10.23 -20.63 -50.69
CA SER A 171 -9.09 -21.27 -50.05
C SER A 171 -8.01 -20.23 -49.76
N HIS A 172 -7.20 -20.49 -48.74
CA HIS A 172 -6.01 -19.70 -48.49
C HIS A 172 -4.96 -20.01 -49.56
N ALA A 173 -4.29 -18.97 -50.08
CA ALA A 173 -3.12 -19.15 -50.92
C ALA A 173 -2.01 -19.88 -50.16
N THR A 174 -1.11 -20.59 -50.84
CA THR A 174 0.01 -21.28 -50.18
C THR A 174 0.92 -20.33 -49.39
N SER A 175 1.04 -19.07 -49.83
CA SER A 175 1.79 -18.02 -49.14
C SER A 175 1.19 -17.61 -47.79
N TRP A 176 -0.05 -17.97 -47.50
CA TRP A 176 -0.71 -17.72 -46.20
C TRP A 176 0.02 -18.37 -45.01
N MET A 177 0.77 -19.46 -45.27
CA MET A 177 1.61 -20.15 -44.27
C MET A 177 3.06 -19.66 -44.24
N ASP A 178 3.48 -18.84 -45.19
CA ASP A 178 4.85 -18.33 -45.28
C ASP A 178 5.03 -17.13 -44.35
N GLN A 179 5.88 -17.25 -43.34
CA GLN A 179 6.15 -16.19 -42.36
C GLN A 179 6.81 -14.94 -42.98
N ALA A 180 7.43 -15.09 -44.16
CA ALA A 180 8.03 -13.97 -44.88
C ALA A 180 7.01 -13.20 -45.74
N ASP A 181 5.83 -13.79 -45.99
CA ASP A 181 4.81 -13.18 -46.83
C ASP A 181 4.02 -12.11 -46.04
N PRO A 182 3.77 -10.91 -46.61
CA PRO A 182 2.93 -9.88 -45.98
C PRO A 182 1.48 -10.34 -45.68
N GLY A 183 1.01 -11.37 -46.35
CA GLY A 183 -0.27 -12.04 -46.17
C GLY A 183 -0.23 -13.24 -45.20
N PHE A 184 0.86 -13.42 -44.45
CA PHE A 184 0.97 -14.46 -43.42
C PHE A 184 -0.20 -14.40 -42.43
N HIS A 185 -0.77 -15.55 -42.10
CA HIS A 185 -2.01 -15.62 -41.33
C HIS A 185 -1.96 -14.96 -39.95
N ALA A 186 -0.78 -14.89 -39.32
CA ALA A 186 -0.64 -14.23 -38.03
C ALA A 186 -1.03 -12.74 -38.07
N PHE A 187 -0.82 -12.03 -39.19
CA PHE A 187 -1.26 -10.63 -39.32
C PHE A 187 -2.79 -10.48 -39.30
N SER A 188 -3.50 -11.47 -39.83
CA SER A 188 -4.97 -11.51 -39.79
C SER A 188 -5.47 -11.94 -38.40
N ALA A 189 -4.85 -12.97 -37.82
CA ALA A 189 -5.18 -13.45 -36.48
C ALA A 189 -4.95 -12.37 -35.40
N ASP A 190 -3.89 -11.55 -35.51
CA ASP A 190 -3.60 -10.43 -34.60
C ASP A 190 -4.72 -9.37 -34.53
N LYS A 191 -5.55 -9.28 -35.58
CA LYS A 191 -6.66 -8.31 -35.62
C LYS A 191 -7.91 -8.84 -34.91
N SER A 192 -8.25 -10.10 -35.15
CA SER A 192 -9.35 -10.84 -34.53
C SER A 192 -9.46 -12.23 -35.19
N LEU A 193 -9.92 -13.23 -34.43
CA LEU A 193 -10.24 -14.55 -34.95
C LEU A 193 -11.67 -14.67 -35.51
N ALA A 194 -12.50 -13.62 -35.41
CA ALA A 194 -13.91 -13.65 -35.76
C ALA A 194 -14.19 -14.09 -37.22
N THR A 195 -13.37 -13.63 -38.16
CA THR A 195 -13.50 -14.02 -39.58
C THR A 195 -13.11 -15.48 -39.81
N CYS A 196 -12.12 -15.99 -39.08
CA CYS A 196 -11.70 -17.39 -39.15
C CYS A 196 -12.80 -18.32 -38.64
N GLN A 197 -13.48 -17.94 -37.56
CA GLN A 197 -14.54 -18.72 -36.92
C GLN A 197 -15.74 -18.98 -37.86
N ALA A 198 -15.96 -18.12 -38.86
CA ALA A 198 -17.03 -18.26 -39.83
C ALA A 198 -16.94 -19.55 -40.66
N CYS A 199 -15.73 -19.99 -41.02
CA CYS A 199 -15.54 -21.23 -41.79
C CYS A 199 -14.85 -22.34 -40.96
N HIS A 200 -13.99 -22.00 -39.97
CA HIS A 200 -13.23 -22.96 -39.15
C HIS A 200 -13.91 -23.37 -37.83
N GLY A 201 -15.13 -22.87 -37.59
CA GLY A 201 -15.91 -23.15 -36.39
C GLY A 201 -15.59 -22.18 -35.25
N GLN A 202 -16.55 -21.99 -34.35
CA GLN A 202 -16.41 -21.06 -33.23
C GLN A 202 -15.26 -21.42 -32.29
N ASP A 203 -14.98 -22.72 -32.14
CA ASP A 203 -13.86 -23.25 -31.37
C ASP A 203 -12.57 -23.41 -32.18
N LEU A 204 -12.60 -23.05 -33.48
CA LEU A 204 -11.50 -23.21 -34.44
C LEU A 204 -10.96 -24.64 -34.55
N LYS A 205 -11.80 -25.64 -34.24
CA LYS A 205 -11.46 -27.07 -34.31
C LYS A 205 -11.87 -27.73 -35.63
N GLY A 206 -12.10 -26.94 -36.67
CA GLY A 206 -12.30 -27.43 -38.04
C GLY A 206 -13.59 -26.96 -38.68
N GLY A 207 -14.64 -26.74 -37.91
CA GLY A 207 -15.91 -26.20 -38.40
C GLY A 207 -16.42 -26.91 -39.65
N SER A 208 -16.91 -26.14 -40.62
CA SER A 208 -17.45 -26.67 -41.88
C SER A 208 -16.37 -27.09 -42.87
N VAL A 209 -15.12 -26.62 -42.70
CA VAL A 209 -14.01 -26.89 -43.62
C VAL A 209 -13.09 -28.04 -43.17
N GLY A 210 -13.26 -28.55 -41.94
CA GLY A 210 -12.50 -29.68 -41.39
C GLY A 210 -11.02 -29.36 -41.02
N VAL A 211 -10.61 -28.10 -41.09
CA VAL A 211 -9.22 -27.68 -40.83
C VAL A 211 -9.12 -26.91 -39.51
N ALA A 212 -8.48 -27.53 -38.52
CA ALA A 212 -8.29 -26.94 -37.18
C ALA A 212 -6.92 -26.29 -37.04
N CYS A 213 -6.78 -25.22 -36.25
CA CYS A 213 -5.47 -24.61 -35.97
C CYS A 213 -4.46 -25.63 -35.44
N GLY A 214 -4.91 -26.52 -34.55
CA GLY A 214 -4.08 -27.56 -33.93
C GLY A 214 -3.51 -28.57 -34.92
N GLN A 215 -4.15 -28.79 -36.09
CA GLN A 215 -3.60 -29.69 -37.10
C GLN A 215 -2.23 -29.25 -37.60
N CYS A 216 -1.91 -27.96 -37.55
CA CYS A 216 -0.57 -27.45 -37.89
C CYS A 216 0.24 -27.11 -36.65
N HIS A 217 -0.37 -26.43 -35.67
CA HIS A 217 0.39 -25.87 -34.54
C HIS A 217 0.72 -26.89 -33.44
N ASP A 218 0.03 -28.03 -33.36
CA ASP A 218 0.33 -29.09 -32.37
C ASP A 218 1.41 -30.08 -32.85
N GLN A 219 1.93 -29.92 -34.08
CA GLN A 219 2.86 -30.87 -34.69
C GLN A 219 4.26 -30.88 -34.04
N ALA A 220 4.65 -29.80 -33.37
CA ALA A 220 6.00 -29.63 -32.80
C ALA A 220 5.96 -28.82 -31.49
N LEU A 221 5.30 -29.37 -30.48
CA LEU A 221 5.18 -28.73 -29.16
C LEU A 221 6.41 -28.98 -28.27
N PRO A 222 6.83 -28.00 -27.45
CA PRO A 222 7.83 -28.22 -26.41
C PRO A 222 7.41 -29.29 -25.38
N ALA A 223 8.39 -29.89 -24.71
CA ALA A 223 8.12 -30.88 -23.66
C ALA A 223 7.22 -30.29 -22.55
N GLY A 224 6.16 -31.02 -22.19
CA GLY A 224 5.20 -30.58 -21.16
C GLY A 224 4.07 -29.68 -21.67
N VAL A 225 4.04 -29.36 -22.97
CA VAL A 225 2.95 -28.59 -23.59
C VAL A 225 2.07 -29.52 -24.42
N THR A 226 0.78 -29.55 -24.13
CA THR A 226 -0.18 -30.46 -24.80
C THR A 226 -0.93 -29.82 -25.96
N THR A 227 -1.06 -28.49 -25.97
CA THR A 227 -1.70 -27.75 -27.07
C THR A 227 -0.95 -26.46 -27.34
N TRP A 228 -0.89 -26.06 -28.60
CA TRP A 228 -0.24 -24.83 -29.03
C TRP A 228 -0.87 -23.59 -28.39
N SER A 229 -2.18 -23.62 -28.12
CA SER A 229 -2.91 -22.49 -27.53
C SER A 229 -2.42 -22.14 -26.12
N GLN A 230 -1.79 -23.09 -25.42
CA GLN A 230 -1.19 -22.86 -24.10
C GLN A 230 0.29 -22.47 -24.19
N ASN A 231 0.88 -22.51 -25.39
CA ASN A 231 2.28 -22.22 -25.63
C ASN A 231 2.52 -20.71 -25.86
N CYS A 232 2.57 -19.92 -24.78
CA CYS A 232 2.74 -18.47 -24.87
C CYS A 232 3.95 -18.04 -25.73
N VAL A 233 5.06 -18.79 -25.65
CA VAL A 233 6.29 -18.46 -26.38
C VAL A 233 6.17 -18.63 -27.89
N MET A 234 5.15 -19.34 -28.37
CA MET A 234 4.87 -19.47 -29.81
C MET A 234 4.63 -18.11 -30.46
N CYS A 235 3.72 -17.31 -29.88
CA CYS A 235 3.38 -15.97 -30.37
C CYS A 235 4.23 -14.88 -29.72
N HIS A 236 4.43 -14.96 -28.41
CA HIS A 236 5.11 -13.93 -27.62
C HIS A 236 6.61 -14.15 -27.51
N GLY A 237 7.16 -15.27 -27.96
CA GLY A 237 8.60 -15.51 -27.94
C GLY A 237 9.14 -15.76 -26.56
N GLY A 238 10.46 -15.71 -26.45
CA GLY A 238 11.15 -15.92 -25.18
C GLY A 238 12.61 -15.51 -25.28
N THR A 239 12.85 -14.39 -25.98
CA THR A 239 14.20 -13.89 -26.27
C THR A 239 14.93 -13.50 -25.00
N ASP A 240 14.22 -12.92 -24.04
CA ASP A 240 14.78 -12.47 -22.78
C ASP A 240 14.70 -13.57 -21.71
N ASN A 241 13.61 -14.35 -21.71
CA ASN A 241 13.45 -15.59 -20.95
C ASN A 241 12.33 -16.46 -21.54
N GLN A 242 12.26 -17.73 -21.14
CA GLN A 242 11.32 -18.71 -21.70
C GLN A 242 9.88 -18.62 -21.16
N THR A 243 9.52 -17.55 -20.42
CA THR A 243 8.17 -17.42 -19.85
C THR A 243 7.14 -16.86 -20.83
N GLY A 244 7.58 -16.30 -21.96
CA GLY A 244 6.71 -15.49 -22.83
C GLY A 244 6.66 -14.02 -22.45
N ALA A 245 7.40 -13.61 -21.40
CA ALA A 245 7.51 -12.23 -20.95
C ALA A 245 8.98 -11.76 -20.94
N PRO A 246 9.31 -10.59 -21.51
CA PRO A 246 8.38 -9.67 -22.11
C PRO A 246 7.94 -10.25 -23.47
N PRO A 247 6.66 -10.15 -23.82
CA PRO A 247 6.22 -10.62 -25.12
C PRO A 247 7.01 -9.90 -26.21
N ARG A 248 7.61 -10.57 -27.19
CA ARG A 248 7.93 -9.88 -28.44
C ARG A 248 6.62 -9.31 -29.01
N ALA A 249 6.71 -8.16 -29.68
CA ALA A 249 5.56 -7.64 -30.41
C ALA A 249 5.11 -8.68 -31.44
N THR A 250 3.80 -8.94 -31.50
CA THR A 250 3.20 -9.85 -32.48
C THR A 250 3.40 -9.31 -33.90
N TRP A 251 3.21 -10.19 -34.90
CA TRP A 251 3.45 -9.86 -36.31
C TRP A 251 2.71 -8.58 -36.72
N GLY A 252 3.46 -7.62 -37.28
CA GLY A 252 2.94 -6.33 -37.73
C GLY A 252 2.94 -5.23 -36.67
N GLN A 253 3.32 -5.55 -35.42
CA GLN A 253 3.25 -4.60 -34.29
C GLN A 253 4.63 -4.17 -33.76
N ALA A 254 5.73 -4.48 -34.46
CA ALA A 254 7.09 -4.23 -33.99
C ALA A 254 7.41 -2.75 -33.65
N SER A 255 6.69 -1.79 -34.26
CA SER A 255 6.85 -0.37 -34.01
C SER A 255 6.06 0.16 -32.80
N ASP A 256 5.30 -0.69 -32.11
CA ASP A 256 4.47 -0.32 -30.96
C ASP A 256 5.06 -0.89 -29.65
N PRO A 257 6.00 -0.16 -29.00
CA PRO A 257 6.66 -0.65 -27.79
C PRO A 257 5.71 -0.78 -26.58
N VAL A 258 4.53 -0.14 -26.63
CA VAL A 258 3.53 -0.17 -25.54
C VAL A 258 2.95 -1.56 -25.35
N ARG A 259 2.92 -2.41 -26.38
CA ARG A 259 2.40 -3.79 -26.31
C ARG A 259 3.24 -4.72 -25.45
N VAL A 260 4.52 -4.41 -25.27
CA VAL A 260 5.51 -5.30 -24.66
C VAL A 260 5.96 -4.77 -23.30
N GLY A 261 6.46 -3.53 -23.33
CA GLY A 261 6.96 -2.74 -22.20
C GLY A 261 7.67 -3.51 -21.09
N ALA A 262 7.28 -3.23 -19.84
CA ALA A 262 8.04 -3.56 -18.64
C ALA A 262 7.79 -4.96 -18.04
N HIS A 263 7.17 -5.89 -18.76
CA HIS A 263 6.87 -7.24 -18.23
C HIS A 263 8.08 -7.92 -17.58
N SER A 264 9.21 -7.96 -18.29
CA SER A 264 10.44 -8.61 -17.80
C SER A 264 10.95 -8.04 -16.47
N ALA A 265 10.78 -6.73 -16.27
CA ALA A 265 11.25 -6.05 -15.07
C ALA A 265 10.52 -6.54 -13.80
N HIS A 266 9.32 -7.09 -13.94
CA HIS A 266 8.54 -7.61 -12.82
C HIS A 266 8.83 -9.09 -12.53
N LEU A 267 9.27 -9.86 -13.53
CA LEU A 267 9.52 -11.29 -13.36
C LEU A 267 10.84 -11.59 -12.64
N ALA A 268 11.81 -10.68 -12.70
CA ALA A 268 13.10 -10.83 -12.06
C ALA A 268 13.09 -10.23 -10.64
N PRO A 269 13.70 -10.88 -9.64
CA PRO A 269 13.89 -10.28 -8.33
C PRO A 269 14.88 -9.10 -8.41
N THR A 270 14.71 -8.16 -7.49
CA THR A 270 15.59 -6.99 -7.34
C THR A 270 16.13 -6.93 -5.91
N ALA A 271 16.97 -5.93 -5.62
CA ALA A 271 17.40 -5.66 -4.25
C ALA A 271 16.24 -5.20 -3.34
N ILE A 272 15.06 -4.92 -3.90
CA ILE A 272 13.91 -4.38 -3.18
C ILE A 272 12.60 -5.16 -3.38
N SER A 273 12.59 -6.21 -4.19
CA SER A 273 11.37 -6.95 -4.50
C SER A 273 11.68 -8.38 -4.91
N PRO A 274 10.79 -9.35 -4.65
CA PRO A 274 10.86 -10.64 -5.32
C PRO A 274 10.53 -10.48 -6.80
N GLY A 275 10.79 -11.53 -7.58
CA GLY A 275 10.20 -11.67 -8.91
C GLY A 275 8.73 -12.07 -8.74
N PHE A 276 7.84 -11.46 -9.52
CA PHE A 276 6.40 -11.68 -9.43
C PHE A 276 5.91 -12.53 -10.59
N GLY A 277 5.01 -13.48 -10.31
CA GLY A 277 4.26 -14.17 -11.36
C GLY A 277 3.19 -13.25 -11.97
N CYS A 278 2.75 -13.53 -13.21
CA CYS A 278 1.80 -12.68 -13.93
C CYS A 278 0.51 -12.38 -13.14
N VAL A 279 0.02 -13.39 -12.40
CA VAL A 279 -1.23 -13.32 -11.61
C VAL A 279 -1.20 -12.32 -10.47
N VAL A 280 -0.01 -11.82 -10.10
CA VAL A 280 0.15 -10.76 -9.09
C VAL A 280 -0.36 -9.41 -9.62
N CYS A 281 -0.29 -9.21 -10.94
CA CYS A 281 -0.69 -7.97 -11.61
C CYS A 281 -2.08 -8.08 -12.23
N HIS A 282 -2.30 -9.10 -13.04
CA HIS A 282 -3.50 -9.25 -13.84
C HIS A 282 -3.90 -10.71 -13.99
N VAL A 283 -5.15 -10.96 -14.36
CA VAL A 283 -5.61 -12.31 -14.68
C VAL A 283 -4.79 -12.83 -15.85
N LYS A 284 -4.08 -13.95 -15.65
CA LYS A 284 -3.35 -14.64 -16.72
C LYS A 284 -4.36 -15.41 -17.59
N PRO A 285 -4.42 -15.18 -18.90
CA PRO A 285 -5.22 -16.01 -19.81
C PRO A 285 -4.87 -17.49 -19.66
N ALA A 286 -5.90 -18.36 -19.69
CA ALA A 286 -5.69 -19.81 -19.61
C ALA A 286 -5.05 -20.36 -20.90
N ASP A 287 -5.40 -19.78 -22.05
CA ASP A 287 -4.86 -20.10 -23.37
C ASP A 287 -5.06 -18.92 -24.34
N ALA A 288 -4.62 -19.08 -25.58
CA ALA A 288 -4.68 -18.08 -26.64
C ALA A 288 -6.12 -17.68 -27.05
N PHE A 289 -7.13 -18.48 -26.73
CA PHE A 289 -8.53 -18.23 -27.09
C PHE A 289 -9.35 -17.66 -25.93
N ALA A 290 -8.74 -17.48 -24.76
CA ALA A 290 -9.41 -16.86 -23.63
C ALA A 290 -9.97 -15.48 -24.01
N ALA A 291 -11.16 -15.18 -23.49
CA ALA A 291 -11.82 -13.90 -23.71
C ALA A 291 -10.89 -12.74 -23.32
N GLY A 292 -10.86 -11.70 -24.15
CA GLY A 292 -9.98 -10.55 -24.00
C GLY A 292 -8.55 -10.73 -24.50
N HIS A 293 -8.15 -11.89 -25.06
CA HIS A 293 -6.78 -12.08 -25.58
C HIS A 293 -6.64 -11.79 -27.08
N ILE A 294 -7.26 -12.60 -27.96
CA ILE A 294 -7.21 -12.47 -29.44
C ILE A 294 -8.62 -12.28 -30.02
N ASP A 295 -9.41 -11.42 -29.40
CA ASP A 295 -10.76 -11.08 -29.84
C ASP A 295 -10.87 -9.69 -30.49
N GLY A 296 -9.76 -8.92 -30.52
CA GLY A 296 -9.66 -7.61 -31.16
C GLY A 296 -8.22 -7.17 -31.39
N PRO A 297 -7.98 -5.92 -31.84
CA PRO A 297 -6.65 -5.41 -32.22
C PRO A 297 -5.68 -5.23 -31.02
N THR A 298 -6.19 -5.33 -29.79
CA THR A 298 -5.44 -5.27 -28.54
C THR A 298 -6.10 -6.18 -27.50
N ALA A 299 -5.28 -6.88 -26.71
CA ALA A 299 -5.77 -7.64 -25.57
C ALA A 299 -6.29 -6.71 -24.45
N THR A 300 -7.33 -7.17 -23.75
CA THR A 300 -7.88 -6.55 -22.55
C THR A 300 -7.11 -7.05 -21.33
N VAL A 301 -6.62 -6.13 -20.51
CA VAL A 301 -5.98 -6.46 -19.22
C VAL A 301 -6.99 -6.24 -18.10
N THR A 302 -7.28 -7.29 -17.35
CA THR A 302 -8.06 -7.22 -16.11
C THR A 302 -7.11 -7.38 -14.93
N PHE A 303 -6.94 -6.33 -14.13
CA PHE A 303 -6.10 -6.38 -12.92
C PHE A 303 -6.63 -7.40 -11.92
N GLY A 304 -5.71 -8.07 -11.22
CA GLY A 304 -5.99 -9.14 -10.27
C GLY A 304 -4.85 -9.30 -9.27
N GLY A 305 -5.04 -10.16 -8.26
CA GLY A 305 -4.02 -10.40 -7.24
C GLY A 305 -3.70 -9.18 -6.40
N THR A 306 -2.45 -9.07 -5.95
CA THR A 306 -1.97 -8.00 -5.06
C THR A 306 -1.98 -6.61 -5.71
N ALA A 307 -1.93 -6.52 -7.05
CA ALA A 307 -1.95 -5.23 -7.73
C ALA A 307 -3.28 -4.46 -7.57
N VAL A 308 -4.38 -5.16 -7.25
CA VAL A 308 -5.66 -4.53 -6.94
C VAL A 308 -5.55 -3.85 -5.58
N GLY A 309 -5.19 -2.57 -5.59
CA GLY A 309 -5.15 -1.73 -4.39
C GLY A 309 -6.53 -1.24 -3.95
N ASP A 310 -6.55 -0.38 -2.94
CA ASP A 310 -7.73 0.36 -2.50
C ASP A 310 -8.16 1.42 -3.54
N THR A 311 -9.14 2.26 -3.24
CA THR A 311 -9.55 3.37 -4.13
C THR A 311 -8.43 4.41 -4.35
N PRO A 312 -8.15 4.85 -5.59
CA PRO A 312 -8.81 4.51 -6.85
C PRO A 312 -8.35 3.15 -7.42
N PRO A 313 -9.23 2.44 -8.17
CA PRO A 313 -8.90 1.11 -8.67
C PRO A 313 -7.70 1.13 -9.61
N ALA A 314 -6.95 0.01 -9.63
CA ALA A 314 -5.85 -0.23 -10.55
C ALA A 314 -6.28 0.03 -12.01
N ALA A 315 -5.49 0.85 -12.70
CA ALA A 315 -5.79 1.32 -14.05
C ALA A 315 -4.54 1.32 -14.94
N TRP A 316 -4.80 1.05 -16.22
CA TRP A 316 -3.83 1.11 -17.30
C TRP A 316 -4.27 2.17 -18.31
N ASN A 317 -3.39 3.10 -18.65
CA ASN A 317 -3.63 4.07 -19.70
C ASN A 317 -2.71 3.76 -20.89
N ARG A 318 -3.27 3.42 -22.05
CA ARG A 318 -2.46 3.17 -23.26
C ARG A 318 -1.96 4.45 -23.92
N ALA A 319 -2.70 5.56 -23.83
CA ALA A 319 -2.38 6.82 -24.50
C ALA A 319 -1.21 7.54 -23.82
N ALA A 320 -1.16 7.47 -22.49
CA ALA A 320 0.03 7.78 -21.70
C ALA A 320 0.39 6.47 -21.00
N PRO A 321 1.38 5.69 -21.50
CA PRO A 321 1.60 4.28 -21.17
C PRO A 321 1.96 4.06 -19.70
N THR A 322 1.03 4.31 -18.79
CA THR A 322 1.23 4.38 -17.35
C THR A 322 0.29 3.45 -16.62
N CYS A 323 0.81 2.89 -15.53
CA CYS A 323 0.05 2.11 -14.57
C CYS A 323 -0.21 2.97 -13.32
N SER A 324 -1.46 3.16 -12.93
CA SER A 324 -1.84 3.95 -11.75
C SER A 324 -2.83 3.20 -10.86
N GLY A 325 -2.97 3.61 -9.60
CA GLY A 325 -3.91 2.99 -8.67
C GLY A 325 -3.57 1.54 -8.28
N THR A 326 -2.38 1.04 -8.65
CA THR A 326 -1.94 -0.30 -8.25
C THR A 326 -1.25 -0.27 -6.88
N TYR A 327 -1.42 -1.33 -6.09
CA TYR A 327 -0.80 -1.43 -4.76
C TYR A 327 0.72 -1.15 -4.81
N CYS A 328 1.46 -1.84 -5.69
CA CYS A 328 2.91 -1.70 -5.80
C CYS A 328 3.37 -0.35 -6.35
N HIS A 329 2.52 0.36 -7.11
CA HIS A 329 2.83 1.70 -7.64
C HIS A 329 2.23 2.79 -6.75
N GLY A 330 2.35 2.64 -5.44
CA GLY A 330 2.09 3.70 -4.48
C GLY A 330 0.65 3.83 -4.01
N ASN A 331 -0.27 2.96 -4.43
CA ASN A 331 -1.64 2.88 -3.91
C ASN A 331 -1.76 1.90 -2.73
N MET A 332 -0.72 1.81 -1.90
CA MET A 332 -0.76 1.17 -0.60
C MET A 332 -0.96 2.19 0.51
N ARG A 333 -1.31 1.73 1.72
CA ARG A 333 -1.41 2.58 2.91
C ARG A 333 -0.11 3.38 3.11
N ASN A 334 -0.24 4.72 3.22
CA ASN A 334 0.87 5.68 3.33
C ASN A 334 1.81 5.74 2.09
N GLY A 335 1.38 5.18 0.96
CA GLY A 335 2.09 5.25 -0.32
C GLY A 335 1.94 6.60 -1.02
N ASN A 336 2.72 6.79 -2.07
CA ASN A 336 2.64 7.91 -2.99
C ASN A 336 1.68 7.57 -4.13
N THR A 337 0.41 7.98 -4.00
CA THR A 337 -0.64 7.71 -5.00
C THR A 337 -0.40 8.41 -6.35
N ALA A 338 0.54 9.35 -6.42
CA ALA A 338 0.97 9.98 -7.68
C ALA A 338 2.03 9.16 -8.43
N ASN A 339 2.54 8.07 -7.85
CA ASN A 339 3.49 7.20 -8.53
C ASN A 339 2.80 6.46 -9.68
N ALA A 340 3.01 6.92 -10.90
CA ALA A 340 2.46 6.31 -12.11
C ALA A 340 3.60 5.98 -13.09
N PRO A 341 4.32 4.86 -12.90
CA PRO A 341 5.40 4.45 -13.77
C PRO A 341 4.93 4.30 -15.22
N ASP A 342 5.75 4.83 -16.14
CA ASP A 342 5.69 4.64 -17.58
C ASP A 342 6.23 3.25 -17.96
N TRP A 343 5.35 2.43 -18.51
CA TRP A 343 5.55 1.06 -18.98
C TRP A 343 6.65 0.89 -20.02
N THR A 344 7.00 1.95 -20.74
CA THR A 344 8.02 1.91 -21.80
C THR A 344 9.41 2.32 -21.31
N LYS A 345 9.54 2.92 -20.12
CA LYS A 345 10.79 3.47 -19.59
C LYS A 345 11.55 2.50 -18.67
N VAL A 346 11.69 1.25 -19.13
CA VAL A 346 12.42 0.21 -18.39
C VAL A 346 13.87 0.65 -18.10
N GLY A 347 14.31 0.48 -16.85
CA GLY A 347 15.67 0.83 -16.42
C GLY A 347 15.91 2.32 -16.14
N GLN A 348 14.89 3.19 -16.21
CA GLN A 348 15.04 4.63 -15.98
C GLN A 348 14.71 5.06 -14.53
N GLN A 349 15.06 4.23 -13.55
CA GLN A 349 14.98 4.54 -12.11
C GLN A 349 13.58 4.91 -11.58
N GLN A 350 12.51 4.40 -12.21
CA GLN A 350 11.14 4.65 -11.75
C GLN A 350 10.80 3.95 -10.42
N ALA A 351 11.61 2.97 -10.02
CA ALA A 351 11.52 2.27 -8.73
C ALA A 351 12.60 2.74 -7.73
N ALA A 352 13.14 3.95 -7.87
CA ALA A 352 14.07 4.50 -6.89
C ALA A 352 13.40 4.68 -5.52
N CYS A 353 14.15 4.51 -4.44
CA CYS A 353 13.67 4.76 -3.08
C CYS A 353 13.03 6.15 -2.97
N GLY A 354 11.83 6.22 -2.38
CA GLY A 354 11.05 7.46 -2.27
C GLY A 354 9.96 7.63 -3.32
N THR A 355 9.97 6.84 -4.42
CA THR A 355 8.91 6.94 -5.44
C THR A 355 7.61 6.27 -5.00
N CYS A 356 7.68 5.11 -4.34
CA CYS A 356 6.50 4.35 -3.92
C CYS A 356 5.90 4.84 -2.60
N HIS A 357 6.71 5.25 -1.63
CA HIS A 357 6.31 5.87 -0.37
C HIS A 357 7.39 6.87 0.08
N GLY A 358 7.02 7.81 0.94
CA GLY A 358 7.98 8.76 1.52
C GLY A 358 9.03 8.07 2.38
N ILE A 359 10.22 8.66 2.47
CA ILE A 359 11.31 8.19 3.35
C ILE A 359 11.77 9.39 4.21
N PRO A 360 11.22 9.60 5.42
CA PRO A 360 10.14 8.82 6.04
C PRO A 360 8.75 9.06 5.40
N PRO A 361 7.77 8.17 5.64
CA PRO A 361 6.38 8.38 5.23
C PRO A 361 5.77 9.66 5.84
N PRO A 362 4.59 10.10 5.35
CA PRO A 362 3.86 11.20 5.97
C PRO A 362 3.57 10.98 7.47
N ALA A 363 3.29 12.07 8.18
CA ALA A 363 2.85 12.03 9.58
C ALA A 363 1.67 11.04 9.78
N PRO A 364 1.58 10.33 10.92
CA PRO A 364 2.26 10.58 12.19
C PRO A 364 3.65 9.95 12.35
N HIS A 365 4.27 9.44 11.27
CA HIS A 365 5.63 8.88 11.34
C HIS A 365 6.63 9.91 11.91
N PRO A 366 7.50 9.51 12.86
CA PRO A 366 8.51 10.42 13.42
C PRO A 366 9.46 10.92 12.33
N LYS A 367 9.82 12.20 12.40
CA LYS A 367 10.83 12.76 11.49
C LYS A 367 12.20 12.26 11.92
N SER A 368 12.80 11.37 11.13
CA SER A 368 14.20 11.02 11.24
C SER A 368 15.03 11.80 10.20
N GLY A 369 16.34 11.94 10.43
CA GLY A 369 17.24 12.51 9.41
C GLY A 369 17.23 11.67 8.12
N SER A 370 17.93 12.14 7.08
CA SER A 370 17.99 11.48 5.77
C SER A 370 18.75 10.15 5.74
N SER A 371 19.31 9.70 6.87
CA SER A 371 20.03 8.42 6.96
C SER A 371 19.07 7.26 7.14
N LEU A 372 19.18 6.23 6.30
CA LEU A 372 18.39 5.01 6.38
C LEU A 372 18.76 4.11 7.56
N THR A 373 19.94 4.29 8.16
CA THR A 373 20.43 3.49 9.31
C THR A 373 19.50 3.59 10.53
N VAL A 374 18.78 4.70 10.69
CA VAL A 374 17.85 4.91 11.80
C VAL A 374 16.57 4.07 11.65
N CYS A 375 16.24 3.65 10.42
CA CYS A 375 15.01 2.92 10.14
C CYS A 375 15.03 1.51 10.74
N SER A 376 16.20 0.85 10.83
CA SER A 376 16.33 -0.51 11.37
C SER A 376 16.01 -0.61 12.86
N ILE A 377 15.99 0.51 13.59
CA ILE A 377 15.59 0.54 15.00
C ILE A 377 14.14 0.12 15.15
N CYS A 378 13.28 0.57 14.23
CA CYS A 378 11.86 0.26 14.25
C CYS A 378 11.50 -0.83 13.22
N HIS A 379 12.18 -0.86 12.07
CA HIS A 379 11.90 -1.73 10.93
C HIS A 379 12.98 -2.81 10.77
N ASP A 380 13.30 -3.53 11.85
CA ASP A 380 14.39 -4.52 11.90
C ASP A 380 14.20 -5.72 10.97
N LYS A 381 12.97 -6.01 10.54
CA LYS A 381 12.64 -7.05 9.55
C LYS A 381 12.73 -6.59 8.09
N THR A 382 12.95 -5.30 7.88
CA THR A 382 12.95 -4.68 6.55
C THR A 382 14.25 -3.95 6.28
N MET A 383 14.97 -3.50 7.30
CA MET A 383 16.19 -2.72 7.19
C MET A 383 17.31 -3.29 8.07
N ASN A 384 18.50 -3.45 7.50
CA ASN A 384 19.72 -3.77 8.23
C ASN A 384 20.26 -2.54 9.00
N PRO A 385 21.08 -2.75 10.05
CA PRO A 385 21.72 -1.66 10.80
C PRO A 385 22.59 -0.71 9.96
N ASP A 386 23.12 -1.18 8.83
CA ASP A 386 23.91 -0.37 7.90
C ASP A 386 23.06 0.49 6.95
N GLY A 387 21.73 0.44 7.07
CA GLY A 387 20.80 1.20 6.24
C GLY A 387 20.47 0.54 4.90
N THR A 388 20.97 -0.67 4.64
CA THR A 388 20.53 -1.47 3.48
C THR A 388 19.19 -2.14 3.76
N MET A 389 18.36 -2.31 2.73
CA MET A 389 17.13 -3.09 2.86
C MET A 389 17.44 -4.59 2.90
N ILE A 390 16.67 -5.33 3.70
CA ILE A 390 16.60 -6.78 3.65
C ILE A 390 15.59 -7.17 2.55
N PRO A 391 16.02 -7.68 1.39
CA PRO A 391 15.09 -8.07 0.34
C PRO A 391 14.27 -9.30 0.76
N PRO A 392 13.04 -9.47 0.22
CA PRO A 392 12.24 -10.67 0.49
C PRO A 392 12.92 -11.98 0.11
N SER A 393 13.78 -11.98 -0.91
CA SER A 393 14.61 -13.14 -1.27
C SER A 393 15.59 -13.56 -0.17
N ASN A 394 15.92 -12.67 0.76
CA ASN A 394 16.77 -12.92 1.93
C ASN A 394 15.96 -12.96 3.25
N GLY A 395 14.63 -13.13 3.15
CA GLY A 395 13.74 -13.23 4.32
C GLY A 395 13.27 -11.90 4.92
N GLY A 396 13.49 -10.78 4.23
CA GLY A 396 12.91 -9.49 4.63
C GLY A 396 11.42 -9.38 4.30
N LEU A 397 10.74 -8.43 4.92
CA LEU A 397 9.27 -8.29 4.83
C LEU A 397 8.80 -7.14 3.91
N HIS A 398 9.71 -6.50 3.16
CA HIS A 398 9.30 -5.44 2.23
C HIS A 398 8.34 -5.99 1.14
N LEU A 399 7.18 -5.33 0.94
CA LEU A 399 6.13 -5.71 -0.02
C LEU A 399 5.31 -6.98 0.34
N ASP A 400 5.24 -7.36 1.61
CA ASP A 400 4.43 -8.50 2.06
C ASP A 400 2.95 -8.15 2.34
N GLY A 401 2.59 -6.87 2.29
CA GLY A 401 1.22 -6.40 2.53
C GLY A 401 1.03 -5.70 3.87
N ALA A 402 2.00 -5.77 4.78
CA ALA A 402 1.89 -5.22 6.13
C ALA A 402 2.96 -4.15 6.40
N ILE A 403 2.79 -3.43 7.52
CA ILE A 403 3.74 -2.43 8.01
C ILE A 403 4.26 -2.94 9.34
N GLU A 404 5.50 -3.45 9.35
CA GLU A 404 6.14 -4.00 10.54
C GLU A 404 6.97 -2.92 11.23
N ALA A 405 6.64 -2.61 12.48
CA ALA A 405 7.46 -1.77 13.34
C ALA A 405 7.52 -2.34 14.76
N SER A 406 8.72 -2.44 15.37
CA SER A 406 8.90 -2.90 16.74
C SER A 406 10.06 -2.22 17.49
N GLY A 407 9.84 -1.89 18.78
CA GLY A 407 10.65 -2.39 19.91
C GLY A 407 11.86 -1.59 20.44
N HIS A 408 12.15 -1.81 21.74
CA HIS A 408 13.47 -1.60 22.35
C HIS A 408 14.25 -2.94 22.34
N ASP A 409 15.57 -2.89 22.31
CA ASP A 409 16.42 -4.09 22.39
C ASP A 409 16.13 -4.92 23.66
N PRO A 410 16.18 -6.28 23.67
CA PRO A 410 15.94 -7.08 24.86
C PRO A 410 16.82 -6.72 26.08
N SER A 411 18.04 -6.25 25.84
CA SER A 411 18.95 -5.76 26.88
C SER A 411 18.42 -4.51 27.61
N TRP A 412 17.44 -3.81 27.04
CA TRP A 412 16.80 -2.62 27.62
C TRP A 412 15.96 -2.94 28.87
N ILE A 413 15.37 -4.14 28.94
CA ILE A 413 14.53 -4.55 30.07
C ILE A 413 15.25 -5.48 31.06
N ASP A 414 16.49 -5.86 30.76
CA ASP A 414 17.32 -6.70 31.62
C ASP A 414 18.02 -5.85 32.70
N PRO A 415 17.71 -6.03 34.00
CA PRO A 415 18.35 -5.27 35.09
C PRO A 415 19.86 -5.48 35.23
N THR A 416 20.41 -6.53 34.62
CA THR A 416 21.85 -6.84 34.63
C THR A 416 22.60 -6.17 33.48
N SER A 417 21.87 -5.65 32.49
CA SER A 417 22.44 -5.01 31.32
C SER A 417 22.99 -3.61 31.64
N PRO A 418 24.15 -3.22 31.06
CA PRO A 418 24.61 -1.83 31.11
C PRO A 418 23.65 -0.86 30.40
N ASP A 419 22.82 -1.37 29.49
CA ASP A 419 21.84 -0.60 28.71
C ASP A 419 20.44 -0.62 29.32
N PHE A 420 20.29 -1.10 30.56
CA PHE A 420 19.01 -1.17 31.25
C PHE A 420 18.31 0.20 31.28
N HIS A 421 17.02 0.23 30.92
CA HIS A 421 16.26 1.46 30.71
C HIS A 421 16.26 2.42 31.91
N ALA A 422 16.43 1.90 33.13
CA ALA A 422 16.53 2.72 34.33
C ALA A 422 17.66 3.76 34.26
N PHE A 423 18.82 3.43 33.67
CA PHE A 423 19.94 4.39 33.52
C PHE A 423 19.58 5.60 32.65
N THR A 424 18.66 5.41 31.70
CA THR A 424 18.17 6.49 30.84
C THR A 424 16.99 7.22 31.50
N ALA A 425 16.05 6.49 32.08
CA ALA A 425 14.88 7.06 32.75
C ALA A 425 15.26 8.00 33.90
N VAL A 426 16.31 7.71 34.67
CA VAL A 426 16.78 8.57 35.78
C VAL A 426 17.36 9.92 35.33
N ARG A 427 17.66 10.08 34.05
CA ARG A 427 18.13 11.36 33.48
C ARG A 427 16.98 12.23 32.97
N GLY A 428 15.76 11.70 32.97
CA GLY A 428 14.54 12.35 32.50
C GLY A 428 13.78 11.51 31.49
N LEU A 429 12.47 11.76 31.39
CA LEU A 429 11.54 10.97 30.58
C LEU A 429 11.15 11.64 29.26
N SER A 430 11.71 12.81 28.96
CA SER A 430 11.30 13.63 27.80
C SER A 430 11.46 12.90 26.47
N SER A 431 12.52 12.10 26.30
CA SER A 431 12.72 11.29 25.09
C SER A 431 11.71 10.15 24.99
N CYS A 432 11.34 9.51 26.09
CA CYS A 432 10.35 8.43 26.13
C CYS A 432 8.95 8.93 25.76
N LYS A 433 8.58 10.13 26.21
CA LYS A 433 7.27 10.75 25.94
C LYS A 433 6.97 10.95 24.45
N THR A 434 8.00 11.02 23.61
CA THR A 434 7.85 11.10 22.16
C THR A 434 7.13 9.87 21.58
N CYS A 435 7.35 8.69 22.14
CA CYS A 435 6.79 7.43 21.65
C CYS A 435 5.67 6.89 22.56
N HIS A 436 5.84 6.98 23.87
CA HIS A 436 4.91 6.43 24.86
C HIS A 436 3.81 7.40 25.29
N GLY A 437 3.77 8.60 24.69
CA GLY A 437 2.78 9.63 24.98
C GLY A 437 3.23 10.55 26.10
N ALA A 438 2.62 11.73 26.17
CA ALA A 438 2.96 12.75 27.18
C ALA A 438 2.79 12.22 28.62
N LEU A 439 1.84 11.31 28.81
CA LEU A 439 1.52 10.65 30.07
C LEU A 439 2.18 9.26 30.23
N LEU A 440 2.95 8.79 29.24
CA LEU A 440 3.57 7.46 29.24
C LEU A 440 2.55 6.30 29.35
N ASP A 441 1.35 6.54 28.83
CA ASP A 441 0.16 5.69 28.86
C ASP A 441 -0.05 4.91 27.56
N GLY A 442 0.99 4.82 26.73
CA GLY A 442 1.00 4.03 25.49
C GLY A 442 1.34 4.86 24.26
N GLY A 443 0.82 6.09 24.19
CA GLY A 443 1.08 7.01 23.07
C GLY A 443 0.96 6.35 21.69
N VAL A 444 1.94 6.60 20.83
CA VAL A 444 2.01 5.98 19.50
C VAL A 444 2.60 4.56 19.53
N SER A 445 3.30 4.21 20.60
CA SER A 445 3.88 2.87 20.79
C SER A 445 2.86 1.80 21.19
N GLY A 446 1.73 2.19 21.77
CA GLY A 446 0.73 1.29 22.35
C GLY A 446 1.17 0.59 23.65
N VAL A 447 2.36 0.88 24.18
CA VAL A 447 2.91 0.25 25.40
C VAL A 447 3.04 1.29 26.52
N ALA A 448 2.30 1.12 27.60
CA ALA A 448 2.34 1.98 28.77
C ALA A 448 3.41 1.49 29.76
N CYS A 449 4.01 2.39 30.54
CA CYS A 449 4.94 1.95 31.59
C CYS A 449 4.24 1.06 32.64
N ALA A 450 2.95 1.31 32.86
CA ALA A 450 2.09 0.55 33.77
C ALA A 450 2.00 -0.95 33.42
N ASP A 451 2.15 -1.30 32.13
CA ASP A 451 2.03 -2.67 31.64
C ASP A 451 3.12 -3.58 32.22
N CYS A 452 4.30 -3.02 32.50
CA CYS A 452 5.43 -3.73 33.10
C CYS A 452 5.61 -3.42 34.60
N HIS A 453 5.23 -2.23 35.05
CA HIS A 453 5.55 -1.75 36.40
C HIS A 453 4.48 -1.99 37.45
N ASN A 454 3.29 -2.49 37.13
CA ASN A 454 2.26 -2.76 38.15
C ASN A 454 2.31 -4.17 38.78
N GLY A 455 3.28 -5.01 38.40
CA GLY A 455 3.28 -6.44 38.75
C GLY A 455 3.87 -6.81 40.13
N SER A 456 4.73 -6.00 40.75
CA SER A 456 5.38 -6.35 42.02
C SER A 456 5.69 -5.13 42.89
N ARG A 457 5.81 -5.29 44.22
CA ARG A 457 6.26 -4.21 45.12
C ARG A 457 7.63 -3.62 44.73
N ALA A 458 8.49 -4.42 44.08
CA ALA A 458 9.81 -3.99 43.65
C ALA A 458 9.81 -3.25 42.30
N SER A 459 8.69 -3.23 41.58
CA SER A 459 8.55 -2.52 40.30
C SER A 459 7.41 -1.50 40.29
N ASN A 460 6.54 -1.50 41.31
CA ASN A 460 5.36 -0.65 41.42
C ASN A 460 5.69 0.83 41.69
N PHE A 461 5.30 1.66 40.73
CA PHE A 461 5.48 3.12 40.75
C PHE A 461 4.65 3.86 41.80
N ALA A 462 3.60 3.24 42.34
CA ALA A 462 2.87 3.74 43.49
C ALA A 462 3.64 3.52 44.82
N THR A 463 4.82 2.88 44.77
CA THR A 463 5.68 2.68 45.94
C THR A 463 7.05 3.30 45.71
N CYS A 464 7.62 3.93 46.74
CA CYS A 464 8.98 4.49 46.66
C CYS A 464 10.06 3.38 46.55
N ILE A 465 9.73 2.16 46.98
CA ILE A 465 10.62 0.99 47.01
C ILE A 465 11.01 0.54 45.60
N GLY A 466 10.13 0.75 44.61
CA GLY A 466 10.38 0.31 43.23
C GLY A 466 11.66 0.90 42.63
N CYS A 467 11.91 2.19 42.86
CA CYS A 467 13.09 2.88 42.35
C CYS A 467 14.17 3.09 43.42
N HIS A 468 13.77 3.59 44.60
CA HIS A 468 14.70 3.96 45.66
C HIS A 468 15.06 2.79 46.56
N GLY A 469 14.39 1.64 46.47
CA GLY A 469 14.61 0.51 47.38
C GLY A 469 14.37 0.84 48.85
N GLY A 470 14.77 -0.09 49.72
CA GLY A 470 14.61 0.04 51.16
C GLY A 470 13.80 -1.13 51.71
N ASP A 471 14.47 -2.27 51.85
CA ASP A 471 13.81 -3.51 52.29
C ASP A 471 13.80 -3.63 53.82
N ALA A 472 14.50 -2.72 54.51
CA ALA A 472 14.65 -2.72 55.96
C ALA A 472 13.33 -2.39 56.69
N ASN A 473 12.42 -1.65 56.06
CA ASN A 473 11.08 -1.39 56.59
C ASN A 473 10.12 -0.92 55.47
N ALA A 474 8.83 -0.87 55.78
CA ALA A 474 7.77 -0.52 54.84
C ALA A 474 7.81 0.93 54.32
N THR A 475 8.65 1.80 54.89
CA THR A 475 8.77 3.21 54.45
C THR A 475 9.72 3.38 53.27
N GLY A 476 10.51 2.34 52.93
CA GLY A 476 11.56 2.45 51.92
C GLY A 476 12.85 3.12 52.44
N ALA A 477 13.02 3.26 53.76
CA ALA A 477 14.22 3.82 54.38
C ALA A 477 15.13 2.74 55.02
N PRO A 478 16.47 2.82 54.91
CA PRO A 478 17.21 3.70 54.01
C PRO A 478 16.90 3.38 52.56
N PRO A 479 16.66 4.40 51.71
CA PRO A 479 16.66 4.16 50.29
C PRO A 479 18.07 3.75 49.86
N ARG A 480 18.19 2.88 48.87
CA ARG A 480 19.41 2.72 48.07
C ARG A 480 19.48 3.85 47.04
N THR A 481 20.68 4.12 46.54
CA THR A 481 20.83 4.97 45.35
C THR A 481 20.15 4.32 44.15
N ILE A 482 19.62 5.15 43.24
CA ILE A 482 19.10 4.70 41.95
C ILE A 482 20.21 4.17 41.02
N TRP A 483 19.82 3.39 40.00
CA TRP A 483 20.75 2.83 39.01
C TRP A 483 21.70 3.87 38.42
N GLY A 484 22.99 3.54 38.39
CA GLY A 484 24.05 4.39 37.83
C GLY A 484 24.54 5.50 38.77
N GLN A 485 24.02 5.57 40.00
CA GLN A 485 24.33 6.64 40.96
C GLN A 485 24.91 6.12 42.30
N GLY A 486 25.50 4.92 42.30
CA GLY A 486 25.97 4.21 43.51
C GLY A 486 26.92 5.00 44.42
N ASN A 487 27.66 5.97 43.86
CA ASN A 487 28.65 6.77 44.58
C ASN A 487 28.12 8.13 45.06
N ASP A 488 26.87 8.49 44.73
CA ASP A 488 26.26 9.78 45.06
C ASP A 488 25.39 9.66 46.32
N LEU A 489 26.03 9.48 47.47
CA LEU A 489 25.36 9.32 48.77
C LEU A 489 24.49 10.52 49.17
N ILE A 490 24.72 11.68 48.56
CA ILE A 490 23.90 12.90 48.73
C ILE A 490 22.46 12.66 48.25
N ARG A 491 22.20 11.74 47.32
CA ARG A 491 20.84 11.42 46.85
C ARG A 491 20.00 10.67 47.88
N VAL A 492 20.63 10.01 48.84
CA VAL A 492 19.98 9.16 49.85
C VAL A 492 20.02 9.81 51.23
N GLY A 493 21.22 10.21 51.67
CA GLY A 493 21.49 10.93 52.93
C GLY A 493 20.77 10.41 54.18
N ALA A 494 20.42 11.33 55.08
CA ALA A 494 20.05 11.07 56.47
C ALA A 494 18.59 10.62 56.73
N HIS A 495 17.85 10.14 55.73
CA HIS A 495 16.43 9.74 55.90
C HIS A 495 16.21 8.76 57.05
N THR A 496 17.03 7.70 57.14
CA THR A 496 16.92 6.66 58.19
C THR A 496 17.01 7.22 59.61
N LYS A 497 17.74 8.32 59.80
CA LYS A 497 17.90 8.93 61.12
C LYS A 497 16.66 9.72 61.55
N HIS A 498 15.91 10.26 60.60
CA HIS A 498 14.69 11.02 60.87
C HIS A 498 13.50 10.09 61.13
N VAL A 499 13.36 9.02 60.35
CA VAL A 499 12.29 8.03 60.52
C VAL A 499 12.52 7.07 61.70
N GLY A 500 13.67 7.15 62.37
CA GLY A 500 14.04 6.34 63.53
C GLY A 500 14.55 7.14 64.72
N SER A 501 14.22 8.44 64.80
CA SER A 501 14.72 9.34 65.84
C SER A 501 14.28 8.92 67.25
N THR A 502 15.14 9.15 68.24
CA THR A 502 14.83 9.03 69.67
C THR A 502 14.71 10.37 70.39
N LEU A 503 15.05 11.49 69.71
CA LEU A 503 14.95 12.85 70.25
C LEU A 503 13.58 13.48 69.98
N ALA A 504 12.83 12.92 69.04
CA ALA A 504 11.47 13.30 68.69
C ALA A 504 10.71 12.04 68.28
N THR A 505 9.38 12.11 68.21
CA THR A 505 8.60 11.05 67.56
C THR A 505 9.13 10.85 66.13
N PRO A 506 9.31 9.59 65.66
CA PRO A 506 9.69 9.31 64.28
C PRO A 506 8.91 10.16 63.28
N PHE A 507 9.64 10.85 62.42
CA PHE A 507 9.03 11.77 61.47
C PHE A 507 8.55 11.01 60.23
N ASP A 508 7.31 11.28 59.83
CA ASP A 508 6.87 11.00 58.45
C ASP A 508 7.65 11.93 57.48
N CYS A 509 7.89 11.48 56.25
CA CYS A 509 8.55 12.26 55.22
C CYS A 509 7.89 13.65 55.03
N ALA A 510 6.56 13.70 55.11
CA ALA A 510 5.76 14.92 54.93
C ALA A 510 6.05 16.01 55.99
N VAL A 511 6.69 15.65 57.10
CA VAL A 511 7.08 16.60 58.16
C VAL A 511 8.23 17.51 57.71
N CYS A 512 9.06 17.03 56.76
CA CYS A 512 10.23 17.75 56.26
C CYS A 512 9.96 18.39 54.90
N HIS A 513 9.43 17.62 53.95
CA HIS A 513 9.20 18.05 52.58
C HIS A 513 7.91 17.48 52.03
N VAL A 514 7.41 18.05 50.94
CA VAL A 514 6.30 17.48 50.19
C VAL A 514 6.72 16.11 49.66
N THR A 515 6.02 15.06 50.09
CA THR A 515 6.25 13.69 49.61
C THR A 515 5.60 13.51 48.23
N PRO A 516 6.34 13.10 47.20
CA PRO A 516 5.75 12.72 45.91
C PRO A 516 4.69 11.63 46.07
N THR A 517 3.56 11.73 45.37
CA THR A 517 2.53 10.69 45.39
C THR A 517 2.89 9.51 44.49
N ASP A 518 3.69 9.78 43.46
CA ASP A 518 4.22 8.81 42.51
C ASP A 518 5.53 9.34 41.90
N MET A 519 6.11 8.59 40.98
CA MET A 519 7.36 8.99 40.33
C MET A 519 7.23 10.15 39.33
N PHE A 520 6.02 10.43 38.85
CA PHE A 520 5.74 11.45 37.85
C PHE A 520 5.35 12.79 38.48
N SER A 521 5.24 12.82 39.80
CA SER A 521 4.95 14.01 40.59
C SER A 521 5.93 15.15 40.23
N PRO A 522 5.44 16.39 40.10
CA PRO A 522 6.28 17.53 39.76
C PRO A 522 7.48 17.66 40.70
N GLY A 523 8.67 17.89 40.13
CA GLY A 523 9.93 17.99 40.86
C GLY A 523 10.61 16.66 41.20
N HIS A 524 10.11 15.49 40.77
CA HIS A 524 10.74 14.20 41.05
C HIS A 524 11.69 13.71 39.93
N ILE A 525 11.16 13.27 38.79
CA ILE A 525 11.94 12.76 37.63
C ILE A 525 11.74 13.67 36.40
N ASP A 526 11.92 14.97 36.60
CA ASP A 526 11.78 16.01 35.57
C ASP A 526 13.11 16.72 35.25
N GLY A 527 14.22 16.27 35.84
CA GLY A 527 15.56 16.80 35.61
C GLY A 527 16.66 15.91 36.18
N PRO A 528 17.93 16.36 36.18
CA PRO A 528 19.06 15.56 36.69
C PRO A 528 19.00 15.29 38.21
N TYR A 529 18.20 16.08 38.93
CA TYR A 529 18.02 16.03 40.38
C TYR A 529 16.56 16.30 40.75
N ALA A 530 16.05 15.56 41.73
CA ALA A 530 14.77 15.88 42.35
C ALA A 530 14.86 17.21 43.13
N THR A 531 13.77 17.96 43.11
CA THR A 531 13.61 19.21 43.86
C THR A 531 13.06 18.91 45.24
N VAL A 532 13.72 19.41 46.28
CA VAL A 532 13.22 19.33 47.66
C VAL A 532 12.34 20.56 47.93
N THR A 533 11.04 20.36 48.00
CA THR A 533 10.08 21.39 48.45
C THR A 533 9.76 21.15 49.91
N PHE A 534 10.31 21.97 50.80
CA PHE A 534 10.07 21.84 52.25
C PHE A 534 8.58 22.03 52.62
N GLY A 535 8.13 21.31 53.63
CA GLY A 535 6.76 21.31 54.12
C GLY A 535 6.68 21.00 55.61
N GLY A 536 5.45 20.92 56.14
CA GLY A 536 5.20 20.44 57.49
C GLY A 536 5.82 21.30 58.60
N VAL A 537 6.47 20.66 59.56
CA VAL A 537 7.06 21.32 60.73
C VAL A 537 8.38 22.02 60.38
N ALA A 538 9.10 21.53 59.36
CA ALA A 538 10.37 22.09 58.93
C ALA A 538 10.28 23.58 58.54
N THR A 539 9.12 24.03 58.05
CA THR A 539 8.88 25.41 57.60
C THR A 539 8.40 26.36 58.70
N LYS A 540 8.16 25.89 59.93
CA LYS A 540 7.73 26.73 61.07
C LYS A 540 8.85 27.64 61.62
N GLY A 541 10.03 27.60 61.01
CA GLY A 541 11.16 28.43 61.39
C GLY A 541 10.95 29.92 61.10
N PHE A 542 11.87 30.76 61.56
CA PHE A 542 11.82 32.21 61.33
C PHE A 542 12.23 32.61 59.90
N ALA A 543 12.79 31.67 59.14
CA ALA A 543 13.21 31.86 57.76
C ALA A 543 12.83 30.62 56.95
N PRO A 544 12.63 30.76 55.62
CA PRO A 544 12.37 29.61 54.77
C PRO A 544 13.52 28.58 54.85
N PRO A 545 13.22 27.29 55.06
CA PRO A 545 14.23 26.25 55.02
C PRO A 545 14.84 26.14 53.62
N ALA A 546 16.13 25.82 53.58
CA ALA A 546 16.87 25.73 52.33
C ALA A 546 17.76 24.49 52.32
N TYR A 547 17.81 23.83 51.16
CA TYR A 547 18.73 22.75 50.87
C TYR A 547 19.71 23.23 49.78
N SER A 548 21.00 23.24 50.10
CA SER A 548 22.06 23.63 49.17
C SER A 548 22.90 22.42 48.83
N ARG A 549 22.75 21.91 47.60
CA ARG A 549 23.58 20.81 47.10
C ARG A 549 25.07 21.18 46.95
N PRO A 550 25.46 22.39 46.48
CA PRO A 550 26.85 22.84 46.52
C PRO A 550 27.38 22.87 47.95
N ASN A 551 28.65 22.51 48.16
CA ASN A 551 29.34 22.45 49.46
C ASN A 551 28.86 21.34 50.43
N GLY A 552 28.68 20.11 49.93
CA GLY A 552 28.44 18.94 50.80
C GLY A 552 26.97 18.71 51.18
N ALA A 553 26.03 19.31 50.44
CA ALA A 553 24.58 19.14 50.65
C ALA A 553 24.12 19.59 52.04
N THR A 554 24.02 20.89 52.31
CA THR A 554 23.66 21.39 53.65
C THR A 554 22.18 21.75 53.77
N CYS A 555 21.60 21.50 54.96
CA CYS A 555 20.25 21.90 55.31
C CYS A 555 20.27 23.12 56.25
N ALA A 556 19.75 24.27 55.81
CA ALA A 556 19.75 25.51 56.58
C ALA A 556 18.33 25.97 56.92
N SER A 557 18.19 26.82 57.93
CA SER A 557 16.95 27.53 58.27
C SER A 557 15.74 26.63 58.54
N THR A 558 15.99 25.37 58.88
CA THR A 558 14.95 24.40 59.20
C THR A 558 14.59 24.50 60.67
N TYR A 559 13.29 24.53 61.00
CA TYR A 559 12.81 24.59 62.39
C TYR A 559 13.51 23.56 63.28
N CYS A 560 13.51 22.28 62.86
CA CYS A 560 14.09 21.18 63.62
C CYS A 560 15.60 21.30 63.85
N HIS A 561 16.31 22.07 63.02
CA HIS A 561 17.76 22.32 63.14
C HIS A 561 18.05 23.61 63.91
N GLY A 562 17.09 24.10 64.70
CA GLY A 562 17.25 25.31 65.50
C GLY A 562 16.92 26.60 64.75
N GLY A 563 16.22 26.51 63.62
CA GLY A 563 15.73 27.66 62.85
C GLY A 563 14.53 28.38 63.49
N PHE A 564 14.37 28.32 64.82
CA PHE A 564 13.28 28.96 65.55
C PHE A 564 13.79 30.11 66.43
N LYS A 565 12.95 31.11 66.62
CA LYS A 565 13.14 32.18 67.62
C LYS A 565 11.78 32.76 67.97
N GLY A 566 11.66 33.31 69.17
CA GLY A 566 10.43 33.96 69.60
C GLY A 566 10.52 34.45 71.02
N THR A 567 9.37 34.84 71.55
CA THR A 567 9.19 35.15 72.95
C THR A 567 8.13 34.23 73.54
N TYR A 568 8.26 33.94 74.83
CA TYR A 568 7.25 33.23 75.60
C TYR A 568 6.95 34.07 76.83
N THR A 569 5.67 34.35 77.06
CA THR A 569 5.21 35.13 78.21
C THR A 569 4.44 34.20 79.14
N TYR A 570 4.87 34.13 80.40
CA TYR A 570 4.14 33.45 81.46
C TYR A 570 3.83 34.40 82.59
N THR A 571 2.79 34.08 83.34
CA THR A 571 2.42 34.83 84.53
C THR A 571 3.13 34.23 85.75
N SER A 572 3.84 35.05 86.50
CA SER A 572 4.33 34.73 87.84
C SER A 572 3.69 35.68 88.84
N TRP A 573 3.52 35.26 90.09
CA TRP A 573 3.06 36.17 91.14
C TRP A 573 4.24 36.94 91.72
N ASP A 574 4.18 38.27 91.75
CA ASP A 574 5.14 39.09 92.48
C ASP A 574 4.58 39.36 93.87
N TRP A 575 5.11 38.66 94.87
CA TRP A 575 4.67 38.77 96.26
C TRP A 575 5.08 40.09 96.93
N SER A 576 6.02 40.84 96.36
CA SER A 576 6.36 42.19 96.85
C SER A 576 5.34 43.23 96.42
N LEU A 577 4.69 43.01 95.28
CA LEU A 577 3.60 43.82 94.74
C LEU A 577 2.22 43.25 95.03
N ASP A 578 2.15 42.00 95.50
CA ASP A 578 0.96 41.16 95.69
C ASP A 578 0.02 41.13 94.47
N GLN A 579 0.61 41.00 93.28
CA GLN A 579 -0.10 41.04 91.99
C GLN A 579 0.54 40.05 91.00
N PRO A 580 -0.21 39.56 89.99
CA PRO A 580 0.38 38.82 88.89
C PRO A 580 1.23 39.73 88.00
N VAL A 581 2.46 39.32 87.73
CA VAL A 581 3.37 39.98 86.77
C VAL A 581 3.62 39.07 85.57
N TYR A 582 3.79 39.68 84.39
CA TYR A 582 4.08 38.97 83.15
C TYR A 582 5.58 38.93 82.91
N VAL A 583 6.16 37.73 82.92
CA VAL A 583 7.56 37.51 82.59
C VAL A 583 7.65 37.07 81.14
N THR A 584 8.35 37.85 80.32
CA THR A 584 8.60 37.52 78.92
C THR A 584 10.05 37.08 78.74
N VAL A 585 10.23 35.85 78.25
CA VAL A 585 11.55 35.28 77.93
C VAL A 585 11.71 35.16 76.42
N SER A 586 12.84 35.64 75.90
CA SER A 586 13.21 35.43 74.51
C SER A 586 13.96 34.12 74.36
N TYR A 587 13.66 33.36 73.31
CA TYR A 587 14.35 32.13 72.96
C TYR A 587 14.78 32.16 71.48
N ALA A 588 15.90 31.50 71.19
CA ALA A 588 16.39 31.30 69.84
C ALA A 588 17.17 29.99 69.77
N GLY A 589 16.98 29.23 68.69
CA GLY A 589 17.82 28.09 68.35
C GLY A 589 19.14 28.53 67.73
N LYS A 590 20.06 27.58 67.57
CA LYS A 590 21.39 27.77 66.98
C LYS A 590 21.38 27.88 65.45
N ASN A 591 20.23 27.61 64.82
CA ASN A 591 20.08 27.55 63.37
C ASN A 591 21.21 26.76 62.69
N ALA A 592 21.45 25.55 63.17
CA ALA A 592 22.49 24.68 62.68
C ALA A 592 22.28 24.38 61.19
N THR A 593 23.40 24.27 60.46
CA THR A 593 23.43 23.95 59.03
C THR A 593 24.13 22.61 58.78
N PRO A 594 23.58 21.49 59.27
CA PRO A 594 24.20 20.18 59.10
C PRO A 594 24.32 19.81 57.62
N ALA A 595 25.38 19.08 57.26
CA ALA A 595 25.46 18.41 55.98
C ALA A 595 24.52 17.20 55.97
N TRP A 596 23.98 16.89 54.80
CA TRP A 596 22.97 15.87 54.55
C TRP A 596 23.48 14.45 54.82
N THR A 597 24.79 14.30 54.90
CA THR A 597 25.51 13.06 55.19
C THR A 597 26.21 13.07 56.55
N ASP A 598 26.01 14.12 57.37
CA ASP A 598 26.64 14.23 58.69
C ASP A 598 26.14 13.18 59.69
N GLY A 599 26.93 13.01 60.76
CA GLY A 599 26.57 12.20 61.92
C GLY A 599 25.39 12.75 62.73
N PRO A 600 24.92 11.99 63.74
CA PRO A 600 23.74 12.35 64.52
C PRO A 600 23.93 13.66 65.29
N MET A 601 22.88 14.49 65.30
CA MET A 601 22.84 15.69 66.14
C MET A 601 22.85 15.31 67.63
N THR A 602 23.48 16.16 68.43
CA THR A 602 23.52 16.04 69.89
C THR A 602 22.55 17.03 70.52
N CYS A 603 22.24 16.88 71.81
CA CYS A 603 21.32 17.77 72.54
C CYS A 603 21.69 19.27 72.42
N GLY A 604 22.98 19.58 72.28
CA GLY A 604 23.46 20.95 72.12
C GLY A 604 23.47 21.47 70.67
N SER A 605 23.07 20.66 69.69
CA SER A 605 23.15 21.00 68.26
C SER A 605 22.07 21.99 67.83
N CYS A 606 20.85 21.87 68.37
CA CYS A 606 19.71 22.71 67.96
C CYS A 606 19.55 23.97 68.83
N HIS A 607 19.79 23.87 70.14
CA HIS A 607 19.80 24.99 71.08
C HIS A 607 20.83 24.74 72.21
N GLY A 608 21.10 25.73 73.04
CA GLY A 608 21.94 25.53 74.24
C GLY A 608 21.26 24.60 75.25
N ASN A 609 22.01 23.79 76.00
CA ASN A 609 21.46 22.88 77.01
C ASN A 609 22.11 23.13 78.40
N PRO A 610 21.39 23.76 79.35
CA PRO A 610 20.20 24.58 79.16
C PRO A 610 20.55 25.85 78.36
N PRO A 611 19.59 26.49 77.67
CA PRO A 611 19.85 27.75 76.99
C PRO A 611 20.16 28.81 78.06
N ARG A 612 21.41 29.31 78.13
CA ARG A 612 21.83 30.26 79.16
C ARG A 612 21.22 31.65 78.93
N THR A 613 19.92 31.79 79.16
CA THR A 613 19.17 33.05 78.99
C THR A 613 18.24 33.32 80.17
N GLY A 614 18.30 34.53 80.71
CA GLY A 614 17.43 34.97 81.80
C GLY A 614 17.75 34.36 83.17
N TYR A 615 16.94 34.73 84.17
CA TYR A 615 17.17 34.40 85.58
C TYR A 615 17.06 32.87 85.84
N TRP A 616 16.06 32.22 85.27
CA TRP A 616 15.75 30.79 85.49
C TRP A 616 16.69 29.81 84.77
N HIS A 617 17.30 30.17 83.64
CA HIS A 617 18.27 29.34 82.93
C HIS A 617 19.73 29.76 83.17
N SER A 618 19.98 30.58 84.20
CA SER A 618 21.32 30.99 84.64
C SER A 618 22.16 29.83 85.21
N GLY A 619 21.50 28.72 85.58
CA GLY A 619 22.10 27.58 86.27
C GLY A 619 21.93 27.63 87.81
N ASN A 620 21.30 28.69 88.36
CA ASN A 620 21.23 28.92 89.80
C ASN A 620 19.91 28.51 90.49
N HIS A 621 18.85 28.15 89.78
CA HIS A 621 17.56 27.76 90.39
C HIS A 621 17.33 26.23 90.40
N GLY A 622 16.77 25.73 91.52
CA GLY A 622 16.08 24.43 91.59
C GLY A 622 16.94 23.17 91.71
N GLY A 623 17.95 23.14 92.59
CA GLY A 623 18.57 21.88 93.04
C GLY A 623 19.24 21.01 91.96
N GLY A 624 19.45 21.54 90.76
CA GLY A 624 20.28 20.95 89.71
C GLY A 624 19.60 20.01 88.70
N ASN A 625 18.39 19.49 88.85
CA ASN A 625 17.90 18.45 87.91
C ASN A 625 16.41 18.53 87.58
N GLN A 626 15.85 19.73 87.62
CA GLN A 626 14.41 19.95 87.59
C GLN A 626 13.91 20.51 86.25
N CYS A 627 14.50 20.14 85.11
CA CYS A 627 14.02 20.58 83.79
C CYS A 627 12.52 20.29 83.61
N GLN A 628 12.06 19.13 84.07
CA GLN A 628 10.65 18.72 84.08
C GLN A 628 9.69 19.63 84.88
N VAL A 629 10.19 20.56 85.70
CA VAL A 629 9.37 21.55 86.42
C VAL A 629 8.74 22.53 85.45
N CYS A 630 9.46 22.89 84.40
CA CYS A 630 8.97 23.82 83.37
C CYS A 630 8.76 23.12 82.02
N HIS A 631 9.59 22.15 81.69
CA HIS A 631 9.59 21.44 80.40
C HIS A 631 9.04 20.02 80.55
N PRO A 632 7.74 19.78 80.30
CA PRO A 632 7.12 18.45 80.49
C PRO A 632 7.71 17.35 79.60
N ASP A 633 8.49 17.71 78.59
CA ASP A 633 9.15 16.86 77.61
C ASP A 633 10.60 16.48 77.99
N ALA A 634 11.20 17.11 79.00
CA ALA A 634 12.62 16.95 79.33
C ALA A 634 12.87 16.19 80.65
N THR A 635 14.03 15.54 80.75
CA THR A 635 14.52 14.85 81.96
C THR A 635 16.01 15.13 82.16
N GLY A 636 16.48 15.18 83.41
CA GLY A 636 17.88 15.43 83.74
C GLY A 636 18.35 14.62 84.95
N THR A 637 19.57 14.10 84.87
CA THR A 637 20.24 13.38 85.98
C THR A 637 21.41 14.15 86.58
N THR A 638 21.84 15.26 85.95
CA THR A 638 23.02 16.07 86.35
C THR A 638 22.67 17.55 86.48
N ALA A 639 23.30 18.22 87.46
CA ALA A 639 23.16 19.64 87.77
C ALA A 639 23.17 20.56 86.53
N GLY A 640 22.02 21.10 86.15
CA GLY A 640 21.89 22.07 85.06
C GLY A 640 22.23 21.50 83.68
N VAL A 641 21.96 20.21 83.42
CA VAL A 641 22.08 19.60 82.08
C VAL A 641 20.90 18.64 81.86
N GLY A 642 20.05 18.92 80.88
CA GLY A 642 19.03 17.96 80.42
C GLY A 642 19.73 16.78 79.73
N THR A 643 19.47 15.55 80.18
CA THR A 643 20.15 14.35 79.65
C THR A 643 19.24 13.47 78.80
N GLY A 644 17.93 13.75 78.73
CA GLY A 644 17.00 12.97 77.91
C GLY A 644 15.64 13.63 77.73
N ILE A 645 14.84 13.07 76.80
CA ILE A 645 13.50 13.51 76.46
C ILE A 645 12.49 12.46 76.95
N SER A 646 11.61 12.83 77.88
CA SER A 646 10.55 11.96 78.43
C SER A 646 9.35 11.85 77.49
N ASN A 647 9.06 12.91 76.74
CA ASN A 647 7.96 12.93 75.78
C ASN A 647 8.42 13.47 74.41
N PRO A 648 8.90 12.58 73.53
CA PRO A 648 9.38 12.96 72.20
C PRO A 648 8.33 13.63 71.30
N ALA A 649 7.03 13.47 71.61
CA ALA A 649 5.96 14.11 70.86
C ALA A 649 5.82 15.62 71.13
N LEU A 650 6.35 16.09 72.26
CA LEU A 650 6.34 17.52 72.62
C LEU A 650 7.66 18.22 72.27
N HIS A 651 8.78 17.49 72.22
CA HIS A 651 10.09 18.10 72.03
C HIS A 651 10.26 18.81 70.67
N VAL A 652 9.67 18.25 69.60
CA VAL A 652 9.72 18.85 68.25
C VAL A 652 8.32 18.79 67.62
N ASN A 653 7.43 19.70 68.02
CA ASN A 653 6.05 19.78 67.51
C ASN A 653 5.69 21.16 66.90
N GLY A 654 6.61 22.13 66.94
CA GLY A 654 6.37 23.47 66.45
C GLY A 654 5.71 24.42 67.44
N ALA A 655 5.66 24.06 68.73
CA ALA A 655 5.18 24.89 69.83
C ALA A 655 6.24 25.00 70.93
N VAL A 656 6.06 25.97 71.83
CA VAL A 656 6.84 26.06 73.08
C VAL A 656 6.01 25.44 74.18
N ASP A 657 6.29 24.18 74.49
CA ASP A 657 5.61 23.45 75.56
C ASP A 657 6.29 23.71 76.90
N VAL A 658 5.75 24.67 77.63
CA VAL A 658 6.20 25.01 78.99
C VAL A 658 4.98 25.00 79.90
N ALA A 659 5.08 24.23 81.00
CA ALA A 659 4.04 24.11 82.00
C ALA A 659 4.68 24.20 83.39
N PRO A 660 4.90 25.41 83.92
CA PRO A 660 5.57 25.58 85.21
C PRO A 660 4.72 24.94 86.33
N ARG A 661 5.26 23.92 86.99
CA ARG A 661 4.62 23.21 88.10
C ARG A 661 5.34 23.52 89.41
N TRP A 662 4.84 24.52 90.13
CA TRP A 662 5.40 24.94 91.41
C TRP A 662 4.92 24.00 92.53
N GLY A 663 5.84 23.21 93.11
CA GLY A 663 5.51 22.22 94.15
C GLY A 663 5.27 22.78 95.55
N SER A 664 5.62 24.05 95.81
CA SER A 664 5.32 24.76 97.06
C SER A 664 5.33 26.27 96.85
N SER A 665 4.62 27.02 97.71
CA SER A 665 4.63 28.49 97.71
C SER A 665 6.03 29.08 97.92
N CYS A 666 6.89 28.40 98.69
CA CYS A 666 8.27 28.83 98.92
C CYS A 666 9.13 28.86 97.65
N PHE A 667 8.89 27.96 96.70
CA PHE A 667 9.66 27.86 95.45
C PHE A 667 9.27 28.93 94.41
N GLY A 668 8.09 29.54 94.55
CA GLY A 668 7.71 30.70 93.75
C GLY A 668 8.21 32.03 94.32
N CYS A 669 8.68 32.03 95.58
CA CYS A 669 9.14 33.22 96.32
C CYS A 669 10.67 33.43 96.29
N HIS A 670 11.45 32.38 95.99
CA HIS A 670 12.92 32.37 95.94
C HIS A 670 13.39 31.78 94.61
#